data_AF-A0A8H5AR89-F1
#
_entry.id   AF-A0A8H5AR89-F1
#
_cell.length_a   1.000
_cell.length_b   1.000
_cell.length_c   1.000
_cell.angle_alpha   90.00
_cell.angle_beta   90.00
_cell.angle_gamma   90.00
#
_symmetry.space_group_name_H-M   'P 1'
#
loop_
_entity.id
_entity.type
_entity.pdbx_description
1 polymer ?
#
loop_
_entity_poly.entity_id
_entity_poly.type
_entity_poly.pdbx_seq_one_letter_code
_entity_poly.pdbx_strand_id
1 'polypeptide(L)'
;MKMTWDLGMDHVRSWVLNGDYELDNSFDRPFAWSSTVVTGLSEAAIVPHPENASAHSDVEGETHDSQITELTAASTAPDSFWSSKPFPTLNEQQFLAVADNVDDPLIPKQLDVRRIFHNGRYTWQQLVSQALALPRGTFPPGLDPSIMFQDMPPLPESVPPKGVLAGAPTWLVPDPEPHVRDGPDFDLDNVTGTTKYFRLSYPSPINCIISSDPSACHYGNPAGTADASNTPQGLAILTVCWSYILSTRLLQLQNRKIHFTDSCLRPVPINTIGDLAQNEILVHLPKGVSSRLVHWLCAILASQSGWAADGQGGPCAPWDTKFASDVRFIIATEGQVSIDSDAVPPAPTEATDLLIEFCNLFGIGHEPRRSKDPSTLSPIKAGFLAALAIPFYRMAKLEPHLPRPSLKPRKSTPMNADQAANIHRYTAEARYYMTLSMHPYALGPVLWSIFWQPDIKCNLVSPWLAAITSVIQPAFEHCDFEMLVKIFLLRRPRVAMWWHGLFLLGNSKILNFIRNYLTTLDEGCSYDTLSRPDIVTAVWTGAPQSYQDDPTATAYHDLSTAVPRAALLQHRHTLTLRDPWPLFYGWRPFGTIPKETIEPDLYPWLERGHHREYRHWTWWSKDDASFEPSVHVGYRKETCQFDSSVPDNLDLIPSPNSLAPIPPPTALPVAIEPSRRATLQMINHSLGNIVGERSLSTAVIPELKQSHPWLKDWTPV
;
A
#
# COMPACT_ATOMS: atom_id res chain seq x y z
N MET A 1 12.49 -33.58 -57.87
CA MET A 1 12.87 -32.15 -57.98
C MET A 1 12.56 -31.52 -56.63
N LYS A 2 13.56 -31.52 -55.73
CA LYS A 2 13.51 -30.88 -54.41
C LYS A 2 13.95 -29.43 -54.62
N MET A 3 13.24 -28.46 -54.04
CA MET A 3 13.77 -27.11 -53.85
C MET A 3 13.76 -26.81 -52.36
N THR A 4 14.96 -26.51 -51.90
CA THR A 4 15.47 -26.25 -50.56
C THR A 4 15.07 -24.85 -50.09
N TRP A 5 14.55 -24.77 -48.87
CA TRP A 5 14.59 -23.55 -48.05
C TRP A 5 15.70 -23.76 -47.02
N ASP A 6 16.88 -23.22 -47.35
CA ASP A 6 17.95 -22.95 -46.39
C ASP A 6 18.01 -21.44 -46.22
N LEU A 7 17.90 -20.96 -44.98
CA LEU A 7 18.70 -19.88 -44.39
C LEU A 7 18.18 -19.55 -42.97
N GLY A 8 18.99 -19.89 -41.96
CA GLY A 8 19.29 -18.95 -40.89
C GLY A 8 18.68 -19.16 -39.50
N MET A 9 18.63 -20.40 -38.97
CA MET A 9 18.31 -20.69 -37.56
C MET A 9 19.56 -20.81 -36.66
N ASP A 10 20.55 -19.92 -36.83
CA ASP A 10 21.83 -19.99 -36.08
C ASP A 10 22.25 -18.69 -35.35
N HIS A 11 21.38 -17.69 -35.20
CA HIS A 11 21.69 -16.47 -34.43
C HIS A 11 20.94 -16.31 -33.09
N VAL A 12 20.18 -17.32 -32.63
CA VAL A 12 19.38 -17.25 -31.38
C VAL A 12 20.08 -17.93 -30.18
N ARG A 13 21.38 -18.28 -30.29
CA ARG A 13 22.09 -19.08 -29.26
C ARG A 13 23.21 -18.39 -28.46
N SER A 14 23.35 -17.06 -28.45
CA SER A 14 24.47 -16.46 -27.67
C SER A 14 24.26 -15.11 -26.96
N TRP A 15 23.06 -14.74 -26.50
CA TRP A 15 22.87 -13.49 -25.73
C TRP A 15 22.03 -13.66 -24.45
N VAL A 16 22.23 -14.76 -23.70
CA VAL A 16 21.44 -15.10 -22.49
C VAL A 16 22.27 -15.10 -21.19
N LEU A 17 23.56 -14.74 -21.17
CA LEU A 17 24.40 -15.06 -19.98
C LEU A 17 25.19 -13.95 -19.29
N ASN A 18 25.17 -12.68 -19.68
CA ASN A 18 25.82 -11.63 -18.87
C ASN A 18 24.96 -10.36 -18.85
N GLY A 19 24.20 -10.17 -17.78
CA GLY A 19 23.50 -8.94 -17.46
C GLY A 19 24.10 -8.30 -16.21
N ASP A 20 25.39 -7.96 -16.27
CA ASP A 20 26.00 -7.06 -15.29
C ASP A 20 25.37 -5.67 -15.43
N TYR A 21 24.69 -5.22 -14.37
CA TYR A 21 24.27 -3.83 -14.24
C TYR A 21 24.60 -3.33 -12.83
N GLU A 22 25.62 -2.49 -12.75
CA GLU A 22 25.95 -1.69 -11.57
C GLU A 22 24.77 -0.77 -11.22
N LEU A 23 24.34 -0.82 -9.95
CA LEU A 23 23.29 0.03 -9.42
C LEU A 23 23.89 1.33 -8.89
N ASP A 24 23.63 2.42 -9.59
CA ASP A 24 23.78 3.77 -9.05
C ASP A 24 22.79 3.99 -7.88
N ASN A 25 23.20 4.75 -6.88
CA ASN A 25 22.56 4.88 -5.55
C ASN A 25 21.17 5.57 -5.55
N SER A 26 20.48 5.70 -6.69
CA SER A 26 19.20 6.40 -6.83
C SER A 26 18.00 5.46 -7.06
N PHE A 27 17.70 4.63 -6.07
CA PHE A 27 16.53 3.73 -6.04
C PHE A 27 15.17 4.41 -5.77
N ASP A 28 15.11 5.74 -5.78
CA ASP A 28 13.83 6.46 -5.72
C ASP A 28 13.00 6.32 -7.02
N ARG A 29 13.53 5.64 -8.05
CA ARG A 29 12.86 5.36 -9.31
C ARG A 29 12.41 3.90 -9.37
N PRO A 30 11.17 3.57 -9.77
CA PRO A 30 10.94 2.28 -10.42
C PRO A 30 11.84 2.25 -11.66
N PHE A 31 12.57 1.14 -11.83
CA PHE A 31 13.49 0.92 -12.96
C PHE A 31 12.86 1.36 -14.28
N ALA A 32 13.53 2.27 -14.99
CA ALA A 32 13.19 2.60 -16.37
C ALA A 32 13.50 1.38 -17.24
N TRP A 33 12.48 0.66 -17.70
CA TRP A 33 12.65 -0.35 -18.73
C TRP A 33 12.32 0.27 -20.10
N SER A 34 13.31 0.21 -20.98
CA SER A 34 13.19 0.51 -22.40
C SER A 34 12.12 -0.37 -23.03
N SER A 35 11.18 0.26 -23.75
CA SER A 35 10.14 -0.40 -24.53
C SER A 35 10.77 -1.29 -25.61
N THR A 36 10.82 -2.58 -25.37
CA THR A 36 10.91 -3.58 -26.44
C THR A 36 9.90 -4.67 -26.11
N VAL A 37 8.74 -4.58 -26.77
CA VAL A 37 7.69 -5.59 -26.74
C VAL A 37 8.28 -6.88 -27.31
N VAL A 38 8.53 -7.88 -26.46
CA VAL A 38 8.77 -9.25 -26.90
C VAL A 38 7.49 -10.03 -26.67
N THR A 39 6.94 -10.56 -27.77
CA THR A 39 5.75 -11.40 -27.85
C THR A 39 5.85 -12.58 -26.90
N GLY A 40 5.06 -12.58 -25.83
CA GLY A 40 5.01 -13.61 -24.79
C GLY A 40 4.23 -14.86 -25.19
N LEU A 41 4.56 -15.48 -26.33
CA LEU A 41 4.02 -16.78 -26.73
C LEU A 41 5.18 -17.76 -26.94
N SER A 42 5.79 -18.22 -25.82
CA SER A 42 6.60 -19.46 -25.77
C SER A 42 7.11 -19.82 -24.36
N GLU A 43 7.05 -18.96 -23.33
CA GLU A 43 7.69 -19.23 -22.04
C GLU A 43 6.70 -19.39 -20.88
N ALA A 44 5.92 -20.48 -20.96
CA ALA A 44 5.15 -21.00 -19.84
C ALA A 44 5.72 -22.37 -19.47
N ALA A 45 6.58 -22.41 -18.45
CA ALA A 45 7.00 -23.55 -17.61
C ALA A 45 8.52 -23.57 -17.41
N ILE A 46 9.03 -22.81 -16.43
CA ILE A 46 10.26 -23.19 -15.72
C ILE A 46 10.07 -22.79 -14.26
N VAL A 47 9.99 -23.79 -13.38
CA VAL A 47 10.37 -23.68 -11.97
C VAL A 47 11.91 -23.77 -11.96
N PRO A 48 12.66 -22.82 -11.37
CA PRO A 48 14.11 -22.93 -11.37
C PRO A 48 14.54 -24.09 -10.45
N HIS A 49 15.08 -25.16 -11.05
CA HIS A 49 15.86 -26.18 -10.34
C HIS A 49 17.35 -25.82 -10.37
N PRO A 50 18.08 -25.92 -9.25
CA PRO A 50 19.48 -25.59 -9.18
C PRO A 50 20.32 -26.84 -9.50
N GLU A 51 20.92 -26.93 -10.69
CA GLU A 51 22.09 -27.78 -10.93
C GLU A 51 22.67 -27.54 -12.33
N ASN A 52 23.86 -26.90 -12.38
CA ASN A 52 25.01 -27.22 -13.26
C ASN A 52 25.94 -26.01 -13.36
N ALA A 53 26.75 -25.80 -12.33
CA ALA A 53 27.99 -25.04 -12.44
C ALA A 53 29.16 -25.98 -12.10
N SER A 54 29.72 -26.61 -13.12
CA SER A 54 31.08 -27.15 -13.03
C SER A 54 31.75 -27.12 -14.40
N ALA A 55 33.01 -26.65 -14.39
CA ALA A 55 33.96 -26.51 -15.51
C ALA A 55 33.75 -25.24 -16.37
N HIS A 56 34.73 -24.37 -16.65
CA HIS A 56 36.18 -24.52 -16.73
C HIS A 56 36.92 -23.24 -16.32
N SER A 57 38.15 -23.42 -15.86
CA SER A 57 39.15 -22.41 -15.56
C SER A 57 39.93 -21.95 -16.80
N ASP A 58 40.59 -20.79 -16.62
CA ASP A 58 41.77 -20.29 -17.32
C ASP A 58 41.55 -19.51 -18.64
N VAL A 59 41.92 -18.22 -18.64
CA VAL A 59 43.21 -17.69 -19.13
C VAL A 59 43.20 -16.14 -19.10
N GLU A 60 44.27 -15.57 -18.53
CA GLU A 60 45.02 -14.33 -18.83
C GLU A 60 44.31 -13.24 -19.67
N GLY A 61 44.24 -11.96 -19.28
CA GLY A 61 45.28 -11.11 -18.69
C GLY A 61 45.67 -10.07 -19.74
N GLU A 62 45.24 -8.81 -19.60
CA GLU A 62 45.97 -7.66 -20.15
C GLU A 62 45.49 -6.32 -19.56
N THR A 63 46.48 -5.61 -19.06
CA THR A 63 46.49 -4.27 -18.46
C THR A 63 46.29 -3.19 -19.51
N HIS A 64 45.57 -2.09 -19.18
CA HIS A 64 46.02 -0.77 -19.61
C HIS A 64 45.67 0.35 -18.63
N ASP A 65 46.68 1.20 -18.50
CA ASP A 65 46.96 2.20 -17.50
C ASP A 65 46.27 3.56 -17.73
N SER A 66 46.06 4.25 -16.60
CA SER A 66 46.25 5.71 -16.42
C SER A 66 45.29 6.72 -17.07
N GLN A 67 44.62 7.55 -16.26
CA GLN A 67 45.17 8.85 -15.82
C GLN A 67 44.20 9.58 -14.88
N ILE A 68 44.69 9.79 -13.65
CA ILE A 68 44.14 10.71 -12.65
C ILE A 68 44.66 12.10 -12.98
N THR A 69 43.77 13.08 -13.08
CA THR A 69 44.14 14.50 -13.02
C THR A 69 43.29 15.19 -11.97
N GLU A 70 43.95 15.61 -10.89
CA GLU A 70 43.43 16.52 -9.87
C GLU A 70 42.98 17.84 -10.49
N LEU A 71 41.80 18.33 -10.13
CA LEU A 71 41.50 19.76 -10.13
C LEU A 71 40.74 20.13 -8.85
N THR A 72 41.21 21.23 -8.30
CA THR A 72 41.08 21.74 -6.94
C THR A 72 39.68 22.26 -6.58
N ALA A 73 39.42 22.28 -5.27
CA ALA A 73 38.20 22.69 -4.61
C ALA A 73 37.65 24.07 -5.02
N ALA A 74 36.34 24.11 -5.29
CA ALA A 74 35.52 25.31 -5.20
C ALA A 74 34.12 24.96 -4.68
N SER A 75 33.81 25.49 -3.50
CA SER A 75 32.50 25.72 -2.86
C SER A 75 31.25 25.32 -3.67
N THR A 76 30.60 24.23 -3.28
CA THR A 76 29.27 23.84 -3.77
C THR A 76 28.17 24.34 -2.82
N ALA A 77 27.40 25.30 -3.33
CA ALA A 77 26.04 25.58 -2.87
C ALA A 77 25.13 24.36 -3.15
N PRO A 78 24.03 24.16 -2.40
CA PRO A 78 23.16 23.01 -2.62
C PRO A 78 22.42 23.15 -3.96
N ASP A 79 22.79 22.30 -4.91
CA ASP A 79 22.13 22.19 -6.21
C ASP A 79 20.67 21.74 -6.06
N SER A 80 19.80 22.53 -6.65
CA SER A 80 18.36 22.36 -6.73
C SER A 80 18.01 21.52 -7.97
N PHE A 81 18.09 20.19 -7.86
CA PHE A 81 17.63 19.28 -8.91
C PHE A 81 16.23 18.73 -8.62
N TRP A 82 15.22 19.59 -8.79
CA TRP A 82 13.80 19.20 -8.85
C TRP A 82 13.10 20.05 -9.92
N SER A 83 13.14 19.60 -11.18
CA SER A 83 12.25 20.15 -12.21
C SER A 83 10.90 19.45 -12.11
N SER A 84 10.12 19.83 -11.10
CA SER A 84 8.68 19.64 -11.10
C SER A 84 8.10 20.56 -12.17
N LYS A 85 7.54 20.02 -13.25
CA LYS A 85 6.63 20.81 -14.10
C LYS A 85 5.52 21.34 -13.18
N PRO A 86 5.25 22.66 -13.15
CA PRO A 86 4.16 23.18 -12.34
C PRO A 86 2.86 22.57 -12.83
N PHE A 87 2.06 22.07 -11.90
CA PHE A 87 0.70 21.63 -12.18
C PHE A 87 -0.15 22.83 -12.62
N PRO A 88 -1.16 22.60 -13.48
CA PRO A 88 -2.13 23.63 -13.81
C PRO A 88 -2.74 24.18 -12.52
N THR A 89 -2.65 25.49 -12.32
CA THR A 89 -3.39 26.15 -11.22
C THR A 89 -4.90 25.96 -11.45
N LEU A 90 -5.73 26.15 -10.41
CA LEU A 90 -7.19 25.98 -10.45
C LEU A 90 -7.88 26.66 -11.66
N ASN A 91 -7.23 27.66 -12.27
CA ASN A 91 -7.70 28.42 -13.43
C ASN A 91 -7.55 27.69 -14.79
N GLU A 92 -6.83 26.57 -14.88
CA GLU A 92 -6.59 25.82 -16.13
C GLU A 92 -7.40 24.52 -16.25
N GLN A 93 -8.24 24.19 -15.26
CA GLN A 93 -9.06 22.98 -15.28
C GLN A 93 -10.29 23.14 -16.17
N GLN A 94 -10.44 22.26 -17.16
CA GLN A 94 -11.67 22.16 -17.95
C GLN A 94 -12.77 21.44 -17.13
N PHE A 95 -13.96 22.04 -17.09
CA PHE A 95 -15.11 21.45 -16.39
C PHE A 95 -15.96 20.63 -17.36
N LEU A 96 -16.59 19.57 -16.86
CA LEU A 96 -17.53 18.77 -17.64
C LEU A 96 -18.78 19.58 -17.97
N ALA A 97 -18.79 20.22 -19.14
CA ALA A 97 -19.97 20.80 -19.77
C ALA A 97 -20.34 19.94 -20.99
N VAL A 98 -21.36 19.09 -20.84
CA VAL A 98 -21.87 18.24 -21.93
C VAL A 98 -23.17 18.84 -22.44
N ALA A 99 -23.26 19.11 -23.74
CA ALA A 99 -24.49 19.53 -24.38
C ALA A 99 -25.44 18.32 -24.54
N ASP A 100 -26.73 18.49 -24.25
CA ASP A 100 -27.74 17.42 -24.26
C ASP A 100 -27.93 16.71 -25.61
N ASN A 101 -27.42 17.28 -26.71
CA ASN A 101 -27.75 16.88 -28.09
C ASN A 101 -26.61 16.22 -28.88
N VAL A 102 -25.46 15.88 -28.26
CA VAL A 102 -24.34 15.21 -28.95
C VAL A 102 -24.23 13.77 -28.45
N ASP A 103 -24.44 12.80 -29.34
CA ASP A 103 -24.16 11.38 -29.07
C ASP A 103 -22.67 11.14 -29.34
N ASP A 104 -21.88 11.09 -28.28
CA ASP A 104 -20.43 10.92 -28.33
C ASP A 104 -20.08 9.56 -27.69
N PRO A 105 -19.26 8.72 -28.37
CA PRO A 105 -18.96 7.37 -27.89
C PRO A 105 -18.11 7.34 -26.61
N LEU A 106 -17.38 8.42 -26.29
CA LEU A 106 -16.52 8.52 -25.11
C LEU A 106 -17.15 9.35 -23.99
N ILE A 107 -17.90 10.40 -24.34
CA ILE A 107 -18.49 11.33 -23.38
C ILE A 107 -19.86 10.82 -22.92
N PRO A 108 -20.08 10.61 -21.61
CA PRO A 108 -21.36 10.13 -21.11
C PRO A 108 -22.47 11.19 -21.27
N LYS A 109 -23.72 10.72 -21.35
CA LYS A 109 -24.90 11.59 -21.42
C LYS A 109 -25.05 12.43 -20.16
N GLN A 110 -25.56 13.66 -20.29
CA GLN A 110 -25.72 14.56 -19.15
C GLN A 110 -26.64 13.97 -18.05
N LEU A 111 -27.65 13.19 -18.44
CA LEU A 111 -28.51 12.46 -17.50
C LEU A 111 -27.73 11.45 -16.65
N ASP A 112 -26.78 10.73 -17.25
CA ASP A 112 -25.93 9.78 -16.52
C ASP A 112 -24.99 10.52 -15.56
N VAL A 113 -24.42 11.65 -15.99
CA VAL A 113 -23.59 12.52 -15.15
C VAL A 113 -24.36 13.02 -13.92
N ARG A 114 -25.58 13.55 -14.11
CA ARG A 114 -26.46 14.00 -13.01
C ARG A 114 -26.80 12.85 -12.06
N ARG A 115 -27.21 11.71 -12.61
CA ARG A 115 -27.57 10.52 -11.82
C ARG A 115 -26.41 10.04 -10.95
N ILE A 116 -25.22 9.87 -11.53
CA ILE A 116 -24.05 9.39 -10.80
C ILE A 116 -23.63 10.38 -9.72
N PHE A 117 -23.59 11.68 -10.05
CA PHE A 117 -23.25 12.72 -9.09
C PHE A 117 -24.20 12.71 -7.87
N HIS A 118 -25.51 12.71 -8.10
CA HIS A 118 -26.49 12.76 -7.00
C HIS A 118 -26.55 11.47 -6.20
N ASN A 119 -26.46 10.29 -6.85
CA ASN A 119 -26.40 9.01 -6.15
C ASN A 119 -25.14 8.91 -5.29
N GLY A 120 -23.99 9.32 -5.83
CA GLY A 120 -22.73 9.37 -5.08
C GLY A 120 -22.83 10.32 -3.90
N ARG A 121 -23.34 11.53 -4.11
CA ARG A 121 -23.49 12.52 -3.06
C ARG A 121 -24.38 12.00 -1.94
N TYR A 122 -25.52 11.42 -2.30
CA TYR A 122 -26.46 10.85 -1.33
C TYR A 122 -25.84 9.69 -0.55
N THR A 123 -25.14 8.78 -1.24
CA THR A 123 -24.43 7.65 -0.62
C THR A 123 -23.40 8.11 0.42
N TRP A 124 -22.52 9.05 0.05
CA TRP A 124 -21.49 9.56 0.96
C TRP A 124 -22.09 10.43 2.08
N GLN A 125 -23.19 11.14 1.83
CA GLN A 125 -23.91 11.86 2.88
C GLN A 125 -24.48 10.91 3.94
N GLN A 126 -24.97 9.73 3.55
CA GLN A 126 -25.41 8.72 4.52
C GLN A 126 -24.24 8.22 5.39
N LEU A 127 -23.07 7.96 4.79
CA LEU A 127 -21.88 7.58 5.54
C LEU A 127 -21.44 8.69 6.51
N VAL A 128 -21.42 9.95 6.08
CA VAL A 128 -21.14 11.10 6.96
C VAL A 128 -22.16 11.22 8.09
N SER A 129 -23.45 11.05 7.80
CA SER A 129 -24.52 11.12 8.81
C SER A 129 -24.35 10.03 9.87
N GLN A 130 -24.01 8.81 9.45
CA GLN A 130 -23.71 7.71 10.35
C GLN A 130 -22.43 7.96 11.16
N ALA A 131 -21.39 8.52 10.55
CA ALA A 131 -20.14 8.87 11.23
C ALA A 131 -20.36 9.97 12.30
N LEU A 132 -21.20 10.97 12.01
CA LEU A 132 -21.60 12.02 12.95
C LEU A 132 -22.44 11.49 14.12
N ALA A 133 -23.20 10.41 13.91
CA ALA A 133 -23.96 9.77 14.97
C ALA A 133 -23.07 9.01 15.98
N LEU A 134 -21.82 8.70 15.61
CA LEU A 134 -20.84 8.09 16.51
C LEU A 134 -20.17 9.16 17.39
N PRO A 135 -20.19 9.00 18.73
CA PRO A 135 -19.45 9.88 19.63
C PRO A 135 -17.97 10.02 19.24
N ARG A 136 -17.37 11.17 19.54
CA ARG A 136 -15.93 11.39 19.35
C ARG A 136 -15.11 10.30 20.07
N GLY A 137 -14.05 9.83 19.43
CA GLY A 137 -13.18 8.77 19.94
C GLY A 137 -13.76 7.35 19.86
N THR A 138 -15.00 7.17 19.37
CA THR A 138 -15.62 5.85 19.17
C THR A 138 -15.70 5.49 17.70
N PHE A 139 -15.67 4.19 17.39
CA PHE A 139 -15.68 3.68 16.02
C PHE A 139 -16.67 2.50 15.88
N PRO A 140 -17.06 2.13 14.65
CA PRO A 140 -17.86 0.93 14.41
C PRO A 140 -17.20 -0.31 15.06
N PRO A 141 -17.98 -1.31 15.50
CA PRO A 141 -17.43 -2.52 16.12
C PRO A 141 -16.63 -3.37 15.12
N GLY A 142 -15.86 -4.34 15.63
CA GLY A 142 -15.17 -5.34 14.79
C GLY A 142 -13.78 -4.94 14.30
N LEU A 143 -13.15 -3.93 14.91
CA LEU A 143 -11.83 -3.39 14.50
C LEU A 143 -10.65 -4.21 15.03
N ASP A 144 -10.65 -5.51 14.76
CA ASP A 144 -9.49 -6.36 15.02
C ASP A 144 -8.51 -6.27 13.85
N PRO A 145 -7.20 -6.03 14.05
CA PRO A 145 -6.25 -5.94 12.95
C PRO A 145 -6.23 -7.18 12.01
N SER A 146 -6.64 -8.36 12.47
CA SER A 146 -6.74 -9.56 11.60
C SER A 146 -7.75 -9.41 10.45
N ILE A 147 -8.72 -8.48 10.53
CA ILE A 147 -9.68 -8.25 9.44
C ILE A 147 -9.00 -7.68 8.18
N MET A 148 -7.77 -7.15 8.30
CA MET A 148 -7.03 -6.60 7.17
C MET A 148 -6.57 -7.68 6.18
N PHE A 149 -6.69 -8.96 6.52
CA PHE A 149 -6.19 -10.08 5.73
C PHE A 149 -7.29 -11.07 5.34
N GLN A 150 -7.11 -11.64 4.16
CA GLN A 150 -7.76 -12.87 3.70
C GLN A 150 -6.69 -13.90 3.35
N ASP A 151 -6.04 -13.83 2.18
CA ASP A 151 -5.07 -14.84 1.74
C ASP A 151 -3.62 -14.28 1.68
N MET A 152 -3.30 -13.35 2.57
CA MET A 152 -1.97 -12.74 2.72
C MET A 152 -0.90 -13.79 3.10
N PRO A 153 0.24 -13.92 2.39
CA PRO A 153 1.34 -14.77 2.83
C PRO A 153 2.13 -14.14 3.99
N PRO A 154 2.62 -14.93 4.96
CA PRO A 154 3.56 -14.44 5.95
C PRO A 154 4.93 -14.24 5.30
N LEU A 155 5.77 -13.40 5.90
CA LEU A 155 7.21 -13.47 5.63
C LEU A 155 7.77 -14.87 5.95
N PRO A 156 8.78 -15.35 5.20
CA PRO A 156 9.48 -16.60 5.49
C PRO A 156 10.07 -16.66 6.91
N GLU A 157 10.32 -17.86 7.42
CA GLU A 157 10.89 -18.07 8.78
C GLU A 157 12.36 -17.68 8.90
N SER A 158 13.09 -17.73 7.78
CA SER A 158 14.40 -17.15 7.60
C SER A 158 14.31 -16.15 6.47
N VAL A 159 15.02 -15.03 6.54
CA VAL A 159 15.02 -13.98 5.50
C VAL A 159 16.48 -13.60 5.25
N PRO A 160 16.88 -13.25 4.01
CA PRO A 160 18.24 -12.81 3.74
C PRO A 160 18.66 -11.63 4.62
N PRO A 161 19.91 -11.56 5.08
CA PRO A 161 20.37 -10.51 6.00
C PRO A 161 20.42 -9.12 5.33
N LYS A 162 20.53 -9.07 4.00
CA LYS A 162 20.59 -7.86 3.19
C LYS A 162 19.86 -8.09 1.85
N GLY A 163 19.66 -7.01 1.11
CA GLY A 163 19.14 -7.07 -0.25
C GLY A 163 17.61 -7.02 -0.34
N VAL A 164 17.10 -7.67 -1.38
CA VAL A 164 15.69 -7.67 -1.78
C VAL A 164 15.12 -9.07 -1.72
N LEU A 165 14.06 -9.23 -0.93
CA LEU A 165 13.23 -10.43 -0.96
C LEU A 165 12.23 -10.30 -2.13
N ALA A 166 12.08 -11.34 -2.93
CA ALA A 166 11.16 -11.35 -4.06
C ALA A 166 10.08 -12.42 -3.86
N GLY A 167 8.93 -12.22 -4.49
CA GLY A 167 7.91 -13.25 -4.53
C GLY A 167 6.90 -13.05 -5.64
N ALA A 168 6.19 -14.11 -5.99
CA ALA A 168 5.14 -14.08 -7.00
C ALA A 168 3.96 -15.00 -6.63
N PRO A 169 2.75 -14.65 -7.08
CA PRO A 169 1.57 -15.48 -6.87
C PRO A 169 1.54 -16.63 -7.89
N THR A 170 0.86 -17.71 -7.53
CA THR A 170 0.43 -18.75 -8.47
C THR A 170 -1.10 -18.78 -8.48
N TRP A 171 -1.66 -18.78 -9.68
CA TRP A 171 -3.09 -18.75 -9.95
C TRP A 171 -3.52 -20.03 -10.65
N LEU A 172 -4.67 -20.57 -10.25
CA LEU A 172 -5.38 -21.56 -11.04
C LEU A 172 -6.18 -20.87 -12.14
N VAL A 173 -5.92 -21.25 -13.38
CA VAL A 173 -6.65 -20.79 -14.57
C VAL A 173 -7.01 -22.05 -15.38
N PRO A 174 -8.19 -22.66 -15.13
CA PRO A 174 -8.53 -23.95 -15.72
C PRO A 174 -8.56 -23.92 -17.24
N ASP A 175 -7.80 -24.81 -17.88
CA ASP A 175 -7.72 -24.89 -19.35
C ASP A 175 -9.11 -25.14 -19.97
N PRO A 176 -9.61 -24.26 -20.88
CA PRO A 176 -10.89 -24.45 -21.56
C PRO A 176 -10.98 -25.77 -22.33
N GLU A 177 -9.85 -26.30 -22.83
CA GLU A 177 -9.77 -27.55 -23.58
C GLU A 177 -8.92 -28.57 -22.80
N PRO A 178 -9.52 -29.52 -22.06
CA PRO A 178 -8.75 -30.55 -21.37
C PRO A 178 -8.16 -31.52 -22.41
N HIS A 179 -6.99 -31.20 -22.94
CA HIS A 179 -6.28 -32.12 -23.80
C HIS A 179 -5.81 -33.32 -22.96
N VAL A 180 -6.18 -34.54 -23.37
CA VAL A 180 -5.56 -35.76 -22.87
C VAL A 180 -4.10 -35.74 -23.34
N ARG A 181 -3.18 -35.32 -22.47
CA ARG A 181 -1.74 -35.30 -22.75
C ARG A 181 -1.00 -36.14 -21.72
N ASP A 182 -0.40 -37.22 -22.22
CA ASP A 182 0.58 -38.03 -21.50
C ASP A 182 1.94 -37.32 -21.56
N GLY A 183 2.35 -36.66 -20.47
CA GLY A 183 3.69 -36.07 -20.33
C GLY A 183 3.82 -35.22 -19.05
N PRO A 184 4.98 -35.23 -18.35
CA PRO A 184 5.11 -34.67 -17.01
C PRO A 184 5.42 -33.16 -16.92
N ASP A 185 5.50 -32.41 -18.02
CA ASP A 185 6.28 -31.15 -18.01
C ASP A 185 5.52 -29.81 -18.14
N PHE A 186 4.19 -29.76 -18.21
CA PHE A 186 3.47 -28.47 -18.33
C PHE A 186 2.17 -28.43 -17.51
N ASP A 187 2.24 -27.85 -16.31
CA ASP A 187 1.06 -27.52 -15.50
C ASP A 187 0.39 -26.25 -16.06
N LEU A 188 -0.41 -26.42 -17.11
CA LEU A 188 -1.15 -25.32 -17.77
C LEU A 188 -2.20 -24.69 -16.86
N ASP A 189 -2.61 -25.39 -15.81
CA ASP A 189 -3.60 -24.92 -14.86
C ASP A 189 -3.01 -23.90 -13.88
N ASN A 190 -1.69 -23.93 -13.62
CA ASN A 190 -1.02 -23.02 -12.68
C ASN A 190 -0.19 -21.94 -13.38
N VAL A 191 -0.68 -20.71 -13.32
CA VAL A 191 -0.07 -19.53 -13.94
C VAL A 191 0.58 -18.64 -12.87
N THR A 192 1.87 -18.36 -13.00
CA THR A 192 2.55 -17.38 -12.14
C THR A 192 2.12 -15.97 -12.51
N GLY A 193 1.81 -15.12 -11.52
CA GLY A 193 1.53 -13.69 -11.76
C GLY A 193 2.76 -12.79 -11.59
N THR A 194 2.53 -11.48 -11.54
CA THR A 194 3.59 -10.46 -11.41
C THR A 194 4.42 -10.61 -10.13
N THR A 195 5.74 -10.56 -10.27
CA THR A 195 6.71 -10.53 -9.17
C THR A 195 6.65 -9.22 -8.39
N LYS A 196 6.74 -9.31 -7.06
CA LYS A 196 6.88 -8.18 -6.13
C LYS A 196 8.22 -8.24 -5.41
N TYR A 197 8.75 -7.07 -5.07
CA TYR A 197 10.07 -6.91 -4.48
C TYR A 197 9.98 -6.13 -3.16
N PHE A 198 10.57 -6.69 -2.11
CA PHE A 198 10.45 -6.21 -0.75
C PHE A 198 11.82 -5.78 -0.24
N ARG A 199 11.92 -4.50 0.11
CA ARG A 199 13.14 -3.91 0.63
C ARG A 199 13.31 -4.31 2.09
N LEU A 200 14.37 -5.06 2.38
CA LEU A 200 14.63 -5.56 3.73
C LEU A 200 15.31 -4.54 4.64
N SER A 201 15.88 -3.47 4.08
CA SER A 201 16.62 -2.49 4.86
C SER A 201 16.72 -1.10 4.21
N TYR A 202 16.91 -0.08 5.03
CA TYR A 202 16.96 1.34 4.67
C TYR A 202 18.25 1.98 5.20
N PRO A 203 18.73 3.07 4.57
CA PRO A 203 20.00 3.70 4.96
C PRO A 203 19.93 4.43 6.31
N SER A 204 18.74 4.83 6.76
CA SER A 204 18.56 5.61 7.99
C SER A 204 17.18 5.40 8.62
N PRO A 205 17.01 5.62 9.93
CA PRO A 205 15.70 5.62 10.59
C PRO A 205 14.84 6.80 10.11
N ILE A 206 13.51 6.66 10.15
CA ILE A 206 12.59 7.77 9.85
C ILE A 206 12.51 8.71 11.05
N ASN A 207 12.49 10.01 10.81
CA ASN A 207 12.32 11.01 11.86
C ASN A 207 10.84 11.13 12.22
N CYS A 208 10.53 10.95 13.50
CA CYS A 208 9.24 11.24 14.09
C CYS A 208 9.29 12.62 14.75
N ILE A 209 8.44 13.54 14.30
CA ILE A 209 8.32 14.88 14.86
C ILE A 209 7.26 14.84 15.95
N ILE A 210 7.53 15.45 17.10
CA ILE A 210 6.50 15.71 18.11
C ILE A 210 5.90 17.09 17.85
N SER A 211 4.60 17.15 17.66
CA SER A 211 3.88 18.41 17.53
C SER A 211 3.99 19.21 18.82
N SER A 212 4.82 20.25 18.81
CA SER A 212 5.00 21.21 19.92
C SER A 212 3.97 22.34 19.87
N ASP A 213 3.36 22.58 18.70
CA ASP A 213 2.30 23.54 18.47
C ASP A 213 0.92 22.95 18.85
N PRO A 214 0.23 23.49 19.87
CA PRO A 214 -1.12 23.06 20.25
C PRO A 214 -2.17 23.27 19.14
N SER A 215 -1.92 24.20 18.21
CA SER A 215 -2.79 24.51 17.08
C SER A 215 -2.55 23.62 15.85
N ALA A 216 -1.46 22.85 15.85
CA ALA A 216 -1.19 21.92 14.76
C ALA A 216 -2.21 20.79 14.73
N CYS A 217 -2.80 20.61 13.54
CA CYS A 217 -3.76 19.55 13.29
C CYS A 217 -3.08 18.19 13.34
N HIS A 218 -3.59 17.31 14.19
CA HIS A 218 -3.17 15.92 14.31
C HIS A 218 -4.37 15.05 14.68
N TYR A 219 -4.19 13.74 14.68
CA TYR A 219 -5.25 12.81 15.03
C TYR A 219 -5.85 13.13 16.40
N GLY A 220 -7.16 13.38 16.47
CA GLY A 220 -7.85 13.73 17.71
C GLY A 220 -7.83 15.22 18.07
N ASN A 221 -7.22 16.09 17.25
CA ASN A 221 -7.21 17.55 17.41
C ASN A 221 -7.58 18.28 16.09
N PRO A 222 -8.85 18.23 15.65
CA PRO A 222 -9.29 18.94 14.46
C PRO A 222 -9.23 20.46 14.67
N ALA A 223 -8.78 21.18 13.64
CA ALA A 223 -8.60 22.64 13.63
C ALA A 223 -7.76 23.24 14.79
N GLY A 224 -6.91 22.44 15.46
CA GLY A 224 -6.05 22.93 16.53
C GLY A 224 -6.80 23.39 17.79
N THR A 225 -8.03 22.91 17.99
CA THR A 225 -8.87 23.30 19.13
C THR A 225 -8.47 22.54 20.40
N ALA A 226 -7.75 23.24 21.28
CA ALA A 226 -7.10 22.67 22.46
C ALA A 226 -8.04 21.99 23.50
N ASP A 227 -9.35 22.24 23.43
CA ASP A 227 -10.27 22.00 24.55
C ASP A 227 -10.81 20.56 24.65
N ALA A 228 -10.55 19.67 23.68
CA ALA A 228 -10.98 18.27 23.75
C ALA A 228 -10.17 17.33 22.85
N SER A 229 -8.86 17.21 23.10
CA SER A 229 -8.02 16.22 22.38
C SER A 229 -8.50 14.79 22.66
N ASN A 230 -8.99 14.10 21.62
CA ASN A 230 -9.35 12.68 21.65
C ASN A 230 -8.18 11.79 21.22
N THR A 231 -6.97 12.32 21.32
CA THR A 231 -5.75 11.63 20.92
C THR A 231 -5.52 10.39 21.79
N PRO A 232 -5.21 9.23 21.19
CA PRO A 232 -4.89 8.04 21.97
C PRO A 232 -3.74 8.28 22.95
N GLN A 233 -3.96 7.93 24.23
CA GLN A 233 -2.99 8.16 25.29
C GLN A 233 -1.65 7.47 24.97
N GLY A 234 -0.55 8.23 25.04
CA GLY A 234 0.79 7.69 24.81
C GLY A 234 1.10 7.29 23.36
N LEU A 235 0.26 7.67 22.38
CA LEU A 235 0.38 7.25 20.97
C LEU A 235 1.82 7.30 20.45
N ALA A 236 2.55 8.40 20.64
CA ALA A 236 3.89 8.53 20.09
C ALA A 236 4.88 7.49 20.65
N ILE A 237 4.83 7.23 21.96
CA ILE A 237 5.70 6.22 22.60
C ILE A 237 5.26 4.82 22.16
N LEU A 238 3.95 4.54 22.13
CA LEU A 238 3.43 3.24 21.70
C LEU A 238 3.78 2.93 20.24
N THR A 239 3.73 3.91 19.34
CA THR A 239 4.15 3.76 17.94
C THR A 239 5.63 3.37 17.84
N VAL A 240 6.51 4.02 18.61
CA VAL A 240 7.96 3.69 18.62
C VAL A 240 8.23 2.33 19.28
N CYS A 241 7.49 1.96 20.33
CA CYS A 241 7.56 0.61 20.92
C CYS A 241 7.18 -0.47 19.88
N TRP A 242 6.09 -0.28 19.13
CA TRP A 242 5.69 -1.23 18.09
C TRP A 242 6.64 -1.25 16.90
N SER A 243 7.16 -0.08 16.50
CA SER A 243 8.23 0.03 15.51
C SER A 243 9.44 -0.83 15.92
N TYR A 244 9.90 -0.72 17.16
CA TYR A 244 10.97 -1.57 17.70
C TYR A 244 10.63 -3.07 17.61
N ILE A 245 9.43 -3.47 18.02
CA ILE A 245 8.99 -4.88 17.98
C ILE A 245 9.00 -5.42 16.55
N LEU A 246 8.49 -4.66 15.58
CA LEU A 246 8.46 -5.05 14.16
C LEU A 246 9.88 -5.12 13.56
N SER A 247 10.71 -4.12 13.87
CA SER A 247 12.11 -4.08 13.42
C SER A 247 12.93 -5.25 13.96
N THR A 248 12.87 -5.49 15.28
CA THR A 248 13.58 -6.62 15.90
C THR A 248 13.04 -7.97 15.45
N ARG A 249 11.74 -8.06 15.13
CA ARG A 249 11.18 -9.27 14.52
C ARG A 249 11.79 -9.54 13.15
N LEU A 250 11.94 -8.54 12.28
CA LEU A 250 12.61 -8.72 11.00
C LEU A 250 14.08 -9.13 11.19
N LEU A 251 14.80 -8.44 12.07
CA LEU A 251 16.21 -8.73 12.36
C LEU A 251 16.41 -10.15 12.90
N GLN A 252 15.46 -10.66 13.70
CA GLN A 252 15.45 -12.05 14.15
C GLN A 252 15.30 -13.02 12.97
N LEU A 253 14.39 -12.77 12.03
CA LEU A 253 14.24 -13.60 10.81
C LEU A 253 15.50 -13.57 9.94
N GLN A 254 16.23 -12.45 9.98
CA GLN A 254 17.51 -12.26 9.30
C GLN A 254 18.72 -12.84 10.04
N ASN A 255 18.51 -13.44 11.22
CA ASN A 255 19.56 -13.91 12.11
C ASN A 255 20.62 -12.83 12.44
N ARG A 256 20.19 -11.56 12.53
CA ARG A 256 21.04 -10.41 12.86
C ARG A 256 21.05 -10.17 14.36
N LYS A 257 22.20 -9.76 14.89
CA LYS A 257 22.38 -9.48 16.32
C LYS A 257 22.09 -8.02 16.62
N ILE A 258 21.47 -7.77 17.77
CA ILE A 258 21.14 -6.43 18.26
C ILE A 258 21.89 -6.13 19.55
N HIS A 259 22.27 -4.86 19.76
CA HIS A 259 22.92 -4.38 20.98
C HIS A 259 22.45 -2.96 21.34
N PHE A 260 22.58 -2.60 22.62
CA PHE A 260 22.41 -1.21 23.05
C PHE A 260 23.63 -0.39 22.68
N THR A 261 23.42 0.89 22.38
CA THR A 261 24.51 1.80 22.00
C THR A 261 24.77 2.80 23.14
N ASP A 262 25.90 3.51 23.05
CA ASP A 262 26.24 4.60 23.99
C ASP A 262 25.27 5.79 23.92
N SER A 263 24.34 5.80 22.95
CA SER A 263 23.31 6.82 22.80
C SER A 263 22.10 6.64 23.72
N CYS A 264 22.01 5.52 24.45
CA CYS A 264 20.96 5.29 25.44
C CYS A 264 20.84 6.46 26.43
N LEU A 265 19.60 6.84 26.74
CA LEU A 265 19.33 7.80 27.81
C LEU A 265 19.75 7.24 29.16
N ARG A 266 20.15 8.12 30.09
CA ARG A 266 20.40 7.75 31.49
C ARG A 266 19.19 8.13 32.33
N PRO A 267 18.58 7.19 33.08
CA PRO A 267 17.45 7.50 33.94
C PRO A 267 17.91 8.39 35.09
N VAL A 268 17.09 9.37 35.45
CA VAL A 268 17.39 10.31 36.53
C VAL A 268 16.38 10.13 37.67
N PRO A 269 16.80 10.26 38.93
CA PRO A 269 15.87 10.29 40.04
C PRO A 269 14.91 11.48 39.92
N ILE A 270 13.62 11.27 40.17
CA ILE A 270 12.59 12.31 40.06
C ILE A 270 12.88 13.55 40.92
N ASN A 271 13.53 13.38 42.07
CA ASN A 271 13.93 14.47 42.98
C ASN A 271 15.10 15.32 42.46
N THR A 272 15.76 14.91 41.38
CA THR A 272 16.84 15.68 40.72
C THR A 272 16.35 16.50 39.54
N ILE A 273 15.08 16.33 39.15
CA ILE A 273 14.48 17.05 38.02
C ILE A 273 14.03 18.44 38.48
N GLY A 274 14.60 19.47 37.85
CA GLY A 274 14.17 20.85 38.00
C GLY A 274 13.10 21.24 36.97
N ASP A 275 13.06 22.53 36.62
CA ASP A 275 12.15 23.03 35.60
C ASP A 275 12.52 22.47 34.22
N LEU A 276 11.54 21.83 33.56
CA LEU A 276 11.70 21.25 32.24
C LEU A 276 11.68 22.35 31.17
N ALA A 277 12.58 22.26 30.20
CA ALA A 277 12.50 23.11 29.03
C ALA A 277 11.26 22.77 28.17
N GLN A 278 10.82 23.72 27.34
CA GLN A 278 9.62 23.56 26.50
C GLN A 278 9.71 22.33 25.57
N ASN A 279 10.91 21.98 25.14
CA ASN A 279 11.18 20.85 24.25
C ASN A 279 11.52 19.54 25.00
N GLU A 280 11.50 19.54 26.33
CA GLU A 280 11.74 18.36 27.15
C GLU A 280 10.44 17.65 27.52
N ILE A 281 10.41 16.33 27.31
CA ILE A 281 9.25 15.48 27.59
C ILE A 281 9.61 14.53 28.72
N LEU A 282 8.99 14.74 29.87
CA LEU A 282 9.18 13.91 31.06
C LEU A 282 8.33 12.63 30.97
N VAL A 283 8.98 11.48 31.07
CA VAL A 283 8.35 10.18 31.28
C VAL A 283 8.64 9.75 32.71
N HIS A 284 7.68 9.99 33.60
CA HIS A 284 7.78 9.63 35.00
C HIS A 284 7.34 8.18 35.24
N LEU A 285 8.28 7.32 35.61
CA LEU A 285 8.07 5.91 35.90
C LEU A 285 7.91 5.71 37.42
N PRO A 286 6.78 5.16 37.90
CA PRO A 286 6.49 5.01 39.32
C PRO A 286 7.32 3.89 39.96
N LYS A 287 7.30 3.82 41.30
CA LYS A 287 7.95 2.74 42.05
C LYS A 287 7.42 1.36 41.66
N GLY A 288 8.33 0.40 41.46
CA GLY A 288 8.01 -0.99 41.11
C GLY A 288 8.12 -1.31 39.61
N VAL A 289 8.48 -0.32 38.78
CA VAL A 289 8.85 -0.55 37.38
C VAL A 289 10.07 -1.48 37.28
N SER A 290 10.06 -2.39 36.31
CA SER A 290 11.20 -3.28 36.07
C SER A 290 12.39 -2.49 35.52
N SER A 291 13.61 -2.84 35.96
CA SER A 291 14.84 -2.25 35.41
C SER A 291 14.97 -2.51 33.90
N ARG A 292 14.39 -3.63 33.44
CA ARG A 292 14.33 -4.02 32.04
C ARG A 292 13.49 -3.06 31.20
N LEU A 293 12.31 -2.66 31.67
CA LEU A 293 11.48 -1.65 31.01
C LEU A 293 12.18 -0.29 30.99
N VAL A 294 12.80 0.12 32.10
CA VAL A 294 13.56 1.39 32.16
C VAL A 294 14.66 1.42 31.10
N HIS A 295 15.51 0.39 31.03
CA HIS A 295 16.60 0.33 30.07
C HIS A 295 16.08 0.32 28.61
N TRP A 296 15.03 -0.45 28.33
CA TRP A 296 14.43 -0.48 26.99
C TRP A 296 13.87 0.90 26.58
N LEU A 297 13.13 1.58 27.46
CA LEU A 297 12.62 2.93 27.19
C LEU A 297 13.75 3.94 26.96
N CYS A 298 14.83 3.85 27.74
CA CYS A 298 16.03 4.67 27.56
C CYS A 298 16.68 4.51 26.18
N ALA A 299 16.61 3.31 25.59
CA ALA A 299 17.16 3.04 24.27
C ALA A 299 16.26 3.53 23.13
N ILE A 300 14.94 3.31 23.22
CA ILE A 300 14.02 3.64 22.12
C ILE A 300 13.63 5.13 22.08
N LEU A 301 13.68 5.84 23.21
CA LEU A 301 13.35 7.27 23.30
C LEU A 301 14.57 8.20 23.17
N ALA A 302 15.76 7.64 22.94
CA ALA A 302 16.97 8.40 22.70
C ALA A 302 16.86 9.24 21.41
N SER A 303 17.54 10.40 21.38
CA SER A 303 17.56 11.29 20.20
C SER A 303 18.44 10.74 19.07
N GLN A 304 19.43 9.92 19.43
CA GLN A 304 20.19 9.07 18.52
C GLN A 304 19.80 7.62 18.75
N SER A 305 20.09 6.72 17.82
CA SER A 305 19.70 5.30 17.92
C SER A 305 20.33 4.64 19.15
N GLY A 306 19.57 4.50 20.25
CA GLY A 306 20.01 3.86 21.49
C GLY A 306 20.16 2.34 21.38
N TRP A 307 19.78 1.77 20.24
CA TRP A 307 19.98 0.37 19.90
C TRP A 307 20.32 0.27 18.41
N ALA A 308 21.03 -0.78 18.01
CA ALA A 308 21.42 -1.01 16.62
C ALA A 308 21.52 -2.50 16.30
N ALA A 309 21.41 -2.82 15.00
CA ALA A 309 21.67 -4.13 14.45
C ALA A 309 23.04 -4.15 13.77
N ASP A 310 23.88 -5.13 14.11
CA ASP A 310 25.29 -5.21 13.73
C ASP A 310 26.11 -3.95 14.12
N GLY A 311 27.40 -3.89 13.78
CA GLY A 311 28.29 -2.75 14.12
C GLY A 311 27.75 -1.37 13.69
N GLN A 312 28.26 -0.29 14.31
CA GLN A 312 27.77 1.08 14.08
C GLN A 312 27.62 1.44 12.60
N GLY A 313 26.44 1.93 12.22
CA GLY A 313 26.13 2.33 10.84
C GLY A 313 25.53 1.25 9.94
N GLY A 314 25.14 0.09 10.50
CA GLY A 314 24.42 -0.95 9.78
C GLY A 314 23.05 -0.49 9.24
N PRO A 315 22.54 -1.15 8.17
CA PRO A 315 21.28 -0.75 7.54
C PRO A 315 20.08 -1.04 8.45
N CYS A 316 19.16 -0.08 8.48
CA CYS A 316 17.99 -0.02 9.35
C CYS A 316 16.83 -0.86 8.83
N ALA A 317 16.01 -1.41 9.73
CA ALA A 317 14.77 -2.08 9.32
C ALA A 317 13.72 -1.06 8.80
N PRO A 318 12.71 -1.51 8.02
CA PRO A 318 11.69 -0.62 7.45
C PRO A 318 10.97 0.26 8.47
N TRP A 319 10.75 -0.26 9.68
CA TRP A 319 10.05 0.43 10.76
C TRP A 319 10.95 1.25 11.66
N ASP A 320 12.28 1.23 11.51
CA ASP A 320 13.17 1.96 12.41
C ASP A 320 12.85 3.44 12.44
N THR A 321 12.56 3.93 13.65
CA THR A 321 12.18 5.32 13.92
C THR A 321 13.14 5.94 14.93
N LYS A 322 13.33 7.26 14.84
CA LYS A 322 13.90 8.09 15.90
C LYS A 322 13.10 9.37 16.05
N PHE A 323 13.14 9.99 17.22
CA PHE A 323 12.56 11.33 17.37
C PHE A 323 13.49 12.39 16.77
N ALA A 324 12.90 13.44 16.23
CA ALA A 324 13.65 14.60 15.76
C ALA A 324 14.46 15.23 16.90
N SER A 325 15.65 15.76 16.58
CA SER A 325 16.64 16.22 17.56
C SER A 325 16.22 17.45 18.37
N ASP A 326 15.16 18.12 17.97
CA ASP A 326 14.58 19.27 18.65
C ASP A 326 13.85 18.88 19.94
N VAL A 327 13.43 17.61 20.07
CA VAL A 327 12.72 17.07 21.25
C VAL A 327 13.65 16.20 22.08
N ARG A 328 13.59 16.34 23.41
CA ARG A 328 14.39 15.53 24.33
C ARG A 328 13.52 14.80 25.35
N PHE A 329 13.60 13.49 25.38
CA PHE A 329 12.95 12.69 26.41
C PHE A 329 13.81 12.62 27.68
N ILE A 330 13.17 12.73 28.83
CA ILE A 330 13.78 12.53 30.14
C ILE A 330 13.04 11.39 30.83
N ILE A 331 13.76 10.29 31.10
CA ILE A 331 13.23 9.16 31.86
C ILE A 331 13.50 9.40 33.34
N ALA A 332 12.44 9.51 34.13
CA ALA A 332 12.53 9.74 35.56
C ALA A 332 12.03 8.55 36.37
N THR A 333 12.76 8.18 37.42
CA THR A 333 12.41 7.06 38.31
C THR A 333 12.34 7.52 39.77
N GLU A 334 11.46 6.90 40.57
CA GLU A 334 11.35 7.20 42.02
C GLU A 334 12.58 6.73 42.85
N GLY A 335 13.51 6.00 42.23
CA GLY A 335 14.78 5.58 42.84
C GLY A 335 15.90 5.50 41.80
N GLN A 336 17.13 5.32 42.27
CA GLN A 336 18.27 5.07 41.38
C GLN A 336 18.13 3.68 40.74
N VAL A 337 18.18 3.62 39.41
CA VAL A 337 18.16 2.36 38.64
C VAL A 337 19.51 2.24 37.94
N SER A 338 20.26 1.19 38.26
CA SER A 338 21.50 0.85 37.55
C SER A 338 21.15 0.25 36.19
N ILE A 339 21.65 0.85 35.12
CA ILE A 339 21.60 0.26 33.78
C ILE A 339 22.82 -0.65 33.63
N ASP A 340 22.56 -1.90 33.24
CA ASP A 340 23.60 -2.84 32.84
C ASP A 340 24.03 -2.55 31.40
N SER A 341 25.28 -2.13 31.21
CA SER A 341 25.86 -1.82 29.90
C SER A 341 26.05 -3.07 29.03
N ASP A 342 26.13 -4.25 29.63
CA ASP A 342 26.32 -5.53 28.92
C ASP A 342 24.98 -6.21 28.57
N ALA A 343 23.85 -5.62 28.97
CA ALA A 343 22.53 -6.17 28.70
C ALA A 343 22.24 -6.21 27.18
N VAL A 344 21.59 -7.27 26.73
CA VAL A 344 21.13 -7.39 25.34
C VAL A 344 19.77 -6.71 25.18
N PRO A 345 19.48 -5.97 24.09
CA PRO A 345 18.14 -5.44 23.84
C PRO A 345 17.05 -6.53 23.83
N PRO A 346 15.82 -6.22 24.26
CA PRO A 346 14.76 -7.22 24.38
C PRO A 346 14.35 -7.82 23.04
N ALA A 347 14.16 -9.15 23.02
CA ALA A 347 13.61 -9.85 21.86
C ALA A 347 12.13 -9.45 21.64
N PRO A 348 11.53 -9.67 20.46
CA PRO A 348 10.17 -9.22 20.16
C PRO A 348 9.10 -9.64 21.19
N THR A 349 9.16 -10.88 21.69
CA THR A 349 8.23 -11.38 22.71
C THR A 349 8.43 -10.68 24.05
N GLU A 350 9.69 -10.55 24.51
CA GLU A 350 10.02 -9.83 25.75
C GLU A 350 9.63 -8.35 25.65
N ALA A 351 9.90 -7.70 24.52
CA ALA A 351 9.49 -6.33 24.26
C ALA A 351 7.96 -6.15 24.29
N THR A 352 7.20 -7.20 23.91
CA THR A 352 5.75 -7.21 24.05
C THR A 352 5.32 -7.27 25.52
N ASP A 353 5.99 -8.08 26.35
CA ASP A 353 5.76 -8.13 27.80
C ASP A 353 6.05 -6.77 28.46
N LEU A 354 7.17 -6.14 28.08
CA LEU A 354 7.55 -4.81 28.56
C LEU A 354 6.55 -3.73 28.11
N LEU A 355 6.00 -3.84 26.91
CA LEU A 355 4.92 -2.97 26.42
C LEU A 355 3.65 -3.13 27.26
N ILE A 356 3.28 -4.35 27.62
CA ILE A 356 2.14 -4.64 28.50
C ILE A 356 2.38 -4.07 29.90
N GLU A 357 3.59 -4.25 30.44
CA GLU A 357 4.01 -3.63 31.72
C GLU A 357 3.84 -2.10 31.65
N PHE A 358 4.38 -1.46 30.61
CA PHE A 358 4.25 -0.03 30.38
C PHE A 358 2.79 0.42 30.35
N CYS A 359 1.93 -0.29 29.62
CA CYS A 359 0.51 0.04 29.53
C CYS A 359 -0.20 -0.07 30.88
N ASN A 360 0.11 -1.11 31.67
CA ASN A 360 -0.43 -1.30 33.02
C ASN A 360 -0.02 -0.16 33.96
N LEU A 361 1.22 0.33 33.89
CA LEU A 361 1.74 1.42 34.73
C LEU A 361 0.98 2.75 34.52
N PHE A 362 0.60 3.03 33.27
CA PHE A 362 -0.11 4.27 32.91
C PHE A 362 -1.63 4.11 32.78
N GLY A 363 -2.15 2.90 33.05
CA GLY A 363 -3.57 2.58 32.89
C GLY A 363 -4.08 2.74 31.46
N ILE A 364 -3.23 2.45 30.48
CA ILE A 364 -3.57 2.47 29.05
C ILE A 364 -4.37 1.21 28.75
N GLY A 365 -5.69 1.37 28.62
CA GLY A 365 -6.61 0.25 28.45
C GLY A 365 -6.49 -0.46 27.10
N HIS A 366 -6.70 -1.78 27.12
CA HIS A 366 -7.00 -2.59 25.94
C HIS A 366 -8.51 -2.78 25.83
N GLU A 367 -9.05 -2.67 24.62
CA GLU A 367 -10.48 -2.92 24.38
C GLU A 367 -10.84 -4.38 24.76
N PRO A 368 -12.01 -4.62 25.37
CA PRO A 368 -12.51 -5.99 25.51
C PRO A 368 -12.78 -6.61 24.14
N ARG A 369 -12.61 -7.94 24.03
CA ARG A 369 -12.79 -8.68 22.78
C ARG A 369 -14.27 -8.62 22.34
N ARG A 370 -14.51 -8.11 21.12
CA ARG A 370 -15.81 -8.10 20.42
C ARG A 370 -16.98 -7.53 21.24
N SER A 371 -17.00 -6.21 21.38
CA SER A 371 -18.23 -5.48 21.71
C SER A 371 -19.10 -5.37 20.46
N LYS A 372 -20.43 -5.56 20.60
CA LYS A 372 -21.41 -5.22 19.55
C LYS A 372 -21.70 -3.72 19.50
N ASP A 373 -21.30 -2.99 20.53
CA ASP A 373 -21.46 -1.54 20.63
C ASP A 373 -20.22 -0.82 20.08
N PRO A 374 -20.38 0.39 19.53
CA PRO A 374 -19.26 1.25 19.15
C PRO A 374 -18.23 1.33 20.26
N SER A 375 -16.96 1.03 19.94
CA SER A 375 -15.88 0.98 20.91
C SER A 375 -14.83 2.05 20.65
N THR A 376 -14.15 2.47 21.71
CA THR A 376 -12.99 3.36 21.62
C THR A 376 -11.79 2.59 21.12
N LEU A 377 -11.07 3.11 20.13
CA LEU A 377 -9.81 2.49 19.70
C LEU A 377 -8.80 2.46 20.87
N SER A 378 -8.40 1.27 21.30
CA SER A 378 -7.34 1.14 22.32
C SER A 378 -6.06 1.83 21.84
N PRO A 379 -5.38 2.63 22.68
CA PRO A 379 -4.12 3.28 22.29
C PRO A 379 -3.02 2.30 21.87
N ILE A 380 -3.02 1.08 22.39
CA ILE A 380 -2.05 0.04 22.03
C ILE A 380 -2.26 -0.41 20.58
N LYS A 381 -3.52 -0.62 20.20
CA LYS A 381 -3.91 -0.92 18.82
C LYS A 381 -3.61 0.27 17.90
N ALA A 382 -3.84 1.49 18.37
CA ALA A 382 -3.51 2.70 17.64
C ALA A 382 -2.01 2.78 17.32
N GLY A 383 -1.14 2.57 18.32
CA GLY A 383 0.31 2.54 18.14
C GLY A 383 0.75 1.44 17.17
N PHE A 384 0.11 0.27 17.22
CA PHE A 384 0.38 -0.83 16.29
C PHE A 384 0.05 -0.46 14.84
N LEU A 385 -1.16 0.06 14.59
CA LEU A 385 -1.58 0.49 13.26
C LEU A 385 -0.71 1.64 12.72
N ALA A 386 -0.35 2.59 13.57
CA ALA A 386 0.55 3.68 13.22
C ALA A 386 1.93 3.15 12.82
N ALA A 387 2.47 2.16 13.56
CA ALA A 387 3.75 1.54 13.24
C ALA A 387 3.70 0.84 11.87
N LEU A 388 2.64 0.10 11.56
CA LEU A 388 2.47 -0.55 10.25
C LEU A 388 2.43 0.44 9.07
N ALA A 389 2.06 1.71 9.30
CA ALA A 389 2.02 2.74 8.27
C ALA A 389 3.38 3.43 8.02
N ILE A 390 4.41 3.18 8.86
CA ILE A 390 5.73 3.83 8.73
C ILE A 390 6.38 3.61 7.35
N PRO A 391 6.45 2.39 6.79
CA PRO A 391 7.10 2.21 5.50
C PRO A 391 6.39 2.96 4.36
N PHE A 392 5.07 3.15 4.45
CA PHE A 392 4.34 4.00 3.50
C PHE A 392 4.79 5.46 3.61
N TYR A 393 4.93 5.99 4.82
CA TYR A 393 5.44 7.34 5.05
C TYR A 393 6.86 7.52 4.49
N ARG A 394 7.74 6.53 4.64
CA ARG A 394 9.07 6.54 3.99
C ARG A 394 8.96 6.66 2.48
N MET A 395 8.17 5.80 1.84
CA MET A 395 8.00 5.82 0.37
C MET A 395 7.43 7.16 -0.09
N ALA A 396 6.45 7.69 0.63
CA ALA A 396 5.81 8.96 0.36
C ALA A 396 6.66 10.20 0.71
N LYS A 397 7.86 10.01 1.28
CA LYS A 397 8.74 11.09 1.79
C LYS A 397 8.02 12.02 2.76
N LEU A 398 7.18 11.42 3.61
CA LEU A 398 6.46 12.08 4.70
C LEU A 398 7.13 11.77 6.03
N GLU A 399 7.08 12.72 6.97
CA GLU A 399 7.53 12.53 8.34
C GLU A 399 6.30 12.37 9.25
N PRO A 400 6.27 11.38 10.16
CA PRO A 400 5.24 11.30 11.19
C PRO A 400 5.23 12.55 12.07
N HIS A 401 4.05 13.15 12.24
CA HIS A 401 3.77 14.27 13.14
C HIS A 401 2.91 13.76 14.29
N LEU A 402 3.59 13.25 15.32
CA LEU A 402 2.94 12.60 16.45
C LEU A 402 2.57 13.63 17.54
N PRO A 403 1.48 13.41 18.27
CA PRO A 403 1.08 14.27 19.38
C PRO A 403 2.09 14.21 20.53
N ARG A 404 2.21 15.29 21.29
CA ARG A 404 3.00 15.29 22.53
C ARG A 404 2.45 14.23 23.49
N PRO A 405 3.27 13.26 23.96
CA PRO A 405 2.82 12.25 24.89
C PRO A 405 2.29 12.88 26.17
N SER A 406 1.04 12.57 26.52
CA SER A 406 0.46 12.86 27.82
C SER A 406 0.32 11.56 28.59
N LEU A 407 1.22 11.36 29.56
CA LEU A 407 1.23 10.18 30.42
C LEU A 407 1.04 10.63 31.87
N LYS A 408 -0.07 10.23 32.48
CA LYS A 408 -0.32 10.42 33.90
C LYS A 408 -0.43 9.03 34.52
N PRO A 409 0.45 8.67 35.48
CA PRO A 409 0.30 7.42 36.22
C PRO A 409 -1.11 7.33 36.80
N ARG A 410 -1.81 6.24 36.53
CA ARG A 410 -3.19 6.03 36.99
C ARG A 410 -3.28 4.68 37.67
N LYS A 411 -3.82 4.66 38.89
CA LYS A 411 -4.22 3.40 39.52
C LYS A 411 -5.37 2.81 38.69
N SER A 412 -5.05 1.78 37.93
CA SER A 412 -6.02 1.02 37.13
C SER A 412 -5.83 -0.47 37.39
N THR A 413 -6.90 -1.24 37.15
CA THR A 413 -6.79 -2.70 37.19
C THR A 413 -5.83 -3.14 36.07
N PRO A 414 -4.81 -3.94 36.36
CA PRO A 414 -3.95 -4.51 35.33
C PRO A 414 -4.76 -5.24 34.27
N MET A 415 -4.22 -5.31 33.06
CA MET A 415 -4.77 -6.13 32.01
C MET A 415 -4.97 -7.57 32.47
N ASN A 416 -6.10 -8.15 32.08
CA ASN A 416 -6.33 -9.57 32.29
C ASN A 416 -5.55 -10.42 31.27
N ALA A 417 -5.51 -11.73 31.52
CA ALA A 417 -4.79 -12.68 30.67
C ALA A 417 -5.27 -12.66 29.21
N ASP A 418 -6.57 -12.49 28.97
CA ASP A 418 -7.13 -12.44 27.63
C ASP A 418 -6.71 -11.18 26.85
N GLN A 419 -6.67 -10.03 27.52
CA GLN A 419 -6.19 -8.76 26.95
C GLN A 419 -4.70 -8.85 26.59
N ALA A 420 -3.88 -9.40 27.50
CA ALA A 420 -2.47 -9.63 27.23
C ALA A 420 -2.27 -10.62 26.06
N ALA A 421 -3.01 -11.72 26.03
CA ALA A 421 -2.96 -12.71 24.95
C ALA A 421 -3.32 -12.09 23.58
N ASN A 422 -4.28 -11.17 23.53
CA ASN A 422 -4.61 -10.46 22.29
C ASN A 422 -3.46 -9.58 21.78
N ILE A 423 -2.71 -8.93 22.68
CA ILE A 423 -1.54 -8.14 22.32
C ILE A 423 -0.41 -9.05 21.82
N HIS A 424 -0.16 -10.17 22.51
CA HIS A 424 0.81 -11.17 22.04
C HIS A 424 0.49 -11.74 20.66
N ARG A 425 -0.80 -11.86 20.31
CA ARG A 425 -1.22 -12.31 18.99
C ARG A 425 -0.70 -11.39 17.88
N TYR A 426 -0.66 -10.07 18.08
CA TYR A 426 -0.09 -9.15 17.08
C TYR A 426 1.39 -9.45 16.80
N THR A 427 2.16 -9.78 17.84
CA THR A 427 3.57 -10.17 17.71
C THR A 427 3.73 -11.56 17.10
N ALA A 428 2.88 -12.52 17.46
CA ALA A 428 2.89 -13.87 16.90
C ALA A 428 2.56 -13.88 15.40
N GLU A 429 1.58 -13.07 15.00
CA GLU A 429 1.12 -12.94 13.61
C GLU A 429 1.87 -11.83 12.83
N ALA A 430 2.92 -11.21 13.42
CA ALA A 430 3.65 -10.08 12.85
C ALA A 430 4.09 -10.31 11.40
N ARG A 431 4.48 -11.54 11.04
CA ARG A 431 4.93 -11.89 9.68
C ARG A 431 3.91 -11.57 8.60
N TYR A 432 2.61 -11.64 8.90
CA TYR A 432 1.54 -11.27 7.96
C TYR A 432 1.38 -9.76 7.84
N TYR A 433 1.36 -9.06 8.97
CA TYR A 433 1.30 -7.59 8.99
C TYR A 433 2.49 -6.94 8.30
N MET A 434 3.67 -7.53 8.48
CA MET A 434 4.92 -7.05 7.90
C MET A 434 4.92 -7.16 6.36
N THR A 435 4.38 -8.25 5.78
CA THR A 435 4.36 -8.45 4.32
C THR A 435 3.78 -7.25 3.56
N LEU A 436 2.54 -6.84 3.87
CA LEU A 436 1.92 -5.71 3.17
C LEU A 436 2.51 -4.36 3.60
N SER A 437 2.85 -4.21 4.89
CA SER A 437 3.49 -2.99 5.41
C SER A 437 4.81 -2.69 4.70
N MET A 438 5.63 -3.71 4.39
CA MET A 438 6.91 -3.56 3.68
C MET A 438 6.79 -3.26 2.19
N HIS A 439 5.58 -3.28 1.61
CA HIS A 439 5.37 -3.04 0.18
C HIS A 439 4.35 -1.92 -0.08
N PRO A 440 4.71 -0.65 0.16
CA PRO A 440 3.80 0.50 -0.01
C PRO A 440 3.10 0.59 -1.37
N TYR A 441 3.75 0.13 -2.46
CA TYR A 441 3.14 0.11 -3.80
C TYR A 441 2.02 -0.94 -3.96
N ALA A 442 2.02 -1.99 -3.14
CA ALA A 442 0.92 -2.96 -3.08
C ALA A 442 -0.17 -2.47 -2.12
N LEU A 443 0.22 -1.72 -1.08
CA LEU A 443 -0.72 -1.10 -0.16
C LEU A 443 -1.49 0.08 -0.79
N GLY A 444 -0.87 0.85 -1.70
CA GLY A 444 -1.51 1.98 -2.38
C GLY A 444 -2.87 1.62 -2.99
N PRO A 445 -2.95 0.57 -3.83
CA PRO A 445 -4.19 0.18 -4.50
C PRO A 445 -5.31 -0.17 -3.51
N VAL A 446 -4.95 -0.81 -2.39
CA VAL A 446 -5.86 -1.05 -1.25
C VAL A 446 -6.37 0.27 -0.71
N LEU A 447 -5.49 1.21 -0.35
CA LEU A 447 -5.85 2.49 0.23
C LEU A 447 -6.81 3.28 -0.67
N TRP A 448 -6.48 3.44 -1.95
CA TRP A 448 -7.27 4.25 -2.88
C TRP A 448 -8.58 3.59 -3.30
N SER A 449 -8.69 2.27 -3.15
CA SER A 449 -9.94 1.55 -3.36
C SER A 449 -11.08 2.00 -2.43
N ILE A 450 -10.80 2.79 -1.38
CA ILE A 450 -11.84 3.43 -0.55
C ILE A 450 -12.78 4.33 -1.37
N PHE A 451 -12.26 4.97 -2.42
CA PHE A 451 -13.01 5.85 -3.31
C PHE A 451 -13.55 5.14 -4.55
N TRP A 452 -13.07 3.93 -4.84
CA TRP A 452 -13.51 3.12 -5.96
C TRP A 452 -14.95 2.60 -5.74
N GLN A 453 -15.65 2.36 -6.85
CA GLN A 453 -17.01 1.82 -6.88
C GLN A 453 -17.19 0.87 -8.07
N PRO A 454 -17.67 -0.38 -7.87
CA PRO A 454 -17.72 -1.41 -8.93
C PRO A 454 -18.50 -1.00 -10.19
N ASP A 455 -19.66 -0.38 -10.02
CA ASP A 455 -20.58 -0.09 -11.12
C ASP A 455 -20.30 1.23 -11.86
N ILE A 456 -19.30 2.00 -11.41
CA ILE A 456 -18.95 3.26 -12.05
C ILE A 456 -18.07 2.99 -13.27
N LYS A 457 -18.61 3.36 -14.43
CA LYS A 457 -17.90 3.32 -15.71
C LYS A 457 -16.75 4.32 -15.72
N CYS A 458 -15.66 4.01 -16.42
CA CYS A 458 -14.46 4.85 -16.47
C CYS A 458 -14.70 6.27 -17.02
N ASN A 459 -15.70 6.48 -17.88
CA ASN A 459 -16.07 7.82 -18.35
C ASN A 459 -16.98 8.60 -17.37
N LEU A 460 -17.46 7.98 -16.30
CA LEU A 460 -18.33 8.56 -15.27
C LEU A 460 -17.61 8.74 -13.91
N VAL A 461 -16.29 8.62 -13.88
CA VAL A 461 -15.49 8.75 -12.65
C VAL A 461 -15.53 10.17 -12.10
N SER A 462 -15.42 11.18 -12.96
CA SER A 462 -15.45 12.59 -12.56
C SER A 462 -16.69 12.99 -11.74
N PRO A 463 -17.94 12.74 -12.18
CA PRO A 463 -19.12 13.07 -11.36
C PRO A 463 -19.17 12.27 -10.05
N TRP A 464 -18.66 11.05 -10.03
CA TRP A 464 -18.55 10.26 -8.80
C TRP A 464 -17.58 10.89 -7.80
N LEU A 465 -16.33 11.18 -8.20
CA LEU A 465 -15.33 11.78 -7.32
C LEU A 465 -15.70 13.20 -6.89
N ALA A 466 -16.28 14.00 -7.79
CA ALA A 466 -16.79 15.33 -7.44
C ALA A 466 -17.89 15.26 -6.35
N ALA A 467 -18.74 14.22 -6.40
CA ALA A 467 -19.74 13.99 -5.36
C ALA A 467 -19.10 13.67 -4.01
N ILE A 468 -18.07 12.82 -3.98
CA ILE A 468 -17.28 12.53 -2.77
C ILE A 468 -16.70 13.82 -2.19
N THR A 469 -15.96 14.57 -3.01
CA THR A 469 -15.32 15.84 -2.62
C THR A 469 -16.36 16.79 -2.02
N SER A 470 -17.53 16.94 -2.64
CA SER A 470 -18.58 17.84 -2.16
C SER A 470 -19.11 17.52 -0.75
N VAL A 471 -18.94 16.27 -0.31
CA VAL A 471 -19.45 15.77 0.97
C VAL A 471 -18.37 15.79 2.05
N ILE A 472 -17.15 15.35 1.72
CA ILE A 472 -16.06 15.20 2.70
C ILE A 472 -15.19 16.45 2.84
N GLN A 473 -15.39 17.46 1.98
CA GLN A 473 -14.67 18.73 2.01
C GLN A 473 -14.56 19.37 3.41
N PRO A 474 -15.62 19.40 4.26
CA PRO A 474 -15.50 19.96 5.59
C PRO A 474 -14.46 19.24 6.46
N ALA A 475 -14.34 17.91 6.35
CA ALA A 475 -13.35 17.15 7.10
C ALA A 475 -11.91 17.47 6.61
N PHE A 476 -11.73 17.79 5.33
CA PHE A 476 -10.46 18.24 4.79
C PHE A 476 -10.07 19.64 5.27
N GLU A 477 -11.01 20.57 5.31
CA GLU A 477 -10.78 21.96 5.75
C GLU A 477 -10.37 22.02 7.23
N HIS A 478 -10.97 21.16 8.06
CA HIS A 478 -10.69 21.10 9.49
C HIS A 478 -9.61 20.08 9.87
N CYS A 479 -8.99 19.41 8.88
CA CYS A 479 -8.05 18.30 9.10
C CYS A 479 -8.58 17.24 10.08
N ASP A 480 -9.86 16.90 9.97
CA ASP A 480 -10.55 15.98 10.87
C ASP A 480 -10.32 14.52 10.46
N PHE A 481 -9.12 14.04 10.79
CA PHE A 481 -8.70 12.67 10.54
C PHE A 481 -9.65 11.63 11.14
N GLU A 482 -10.18 11.87 12.34
CA GLU A 482 -11.09 10.94 13.01
C GLU A 482 -12.39 10.79 12.22
N MET A 483 -12.97 11.90 11.76
CA MET A 483 -14.16 11.88 10.92
C MET A 483 -13.92 11.10 9.61
N LEU A 484 -12.78 11.32 8.96
CA LEU A 484 -12.43 10.59 7.74
C LEU A 484 -12.30 9.08 8.00
N VAL A 485 -11.63 8.65 9.08
CA VAL A 485 -11.56 7.23 9.46
C VAL A 485 -12.96 6.65 9.68
N LYS A 486 -13.85 7.36 10.40
CA LYS A 486 -15.22 6.87 10.65
C LYS A 486 -15.97 6.63 9.34
N ILE A 487 -15.93 7.59 8.42
CA ILE A 487 -16.55 7.48 7.10
C ILE A 487 -15.95 6.27 6.34
N PHE A 488 -14.63 6.13 6.37
CA PHE A 488 -13.95 5.03 5.68
C PHE A 488 -14.28 3.67 6.30
N LEU A 489 -14.32 3.56 7.63
CA LEU A 489 -14.69 2.32 8.33
C LEU A 489 -16.13 1.91 8.02
N LEU A 490 -17.06 2.85 7.94
CA LEU A 490 -18.46 2.58 7.57
C LEU A 490 -18.61 2.13 6.11
N ARG A 491 -17.63 2.46 5.26
CA ARG A 491 -17.61 2.07 3.85
C ARG A 491 -16.88 0.75 3.62
N ARG A 492 -15.63 0.65 4.08
CA ARG A 492 -14.74 -0.50 3.83
C ARG A 492 -13.83 -0.75 5.04
N PRO A 493 -14.29 -1.48 6.07
CA PRO A 493 -13.54 -1.66 7.31
C PRO A 493 -12.11 -2.20 7.12
N ARG A 494 -11.93 -3.16 6.21
CA ARG A 494 -10.62 -3.81 5.94
C ARG A 494 -9.59 -2.83 5.39
N VAL A 495 -10.02 -1.97 4.48
CA VAL A 495 -9.21 -0.92 3.86
C VAL A 495 -8.96 0.21 4.85
N ALA A 496 -10.01 0.62 5.57
CA ALA A 496 -9.99 1.78 6.44
C ALA A 496 -9.09 1.62 7.67
N MET A 497 -8.82 0.40 8.13
CA MET A 497 -7.83 0.14 9.18
C MET A 497 -6.41 0.58 8.78
N TRP A 498 -6.05 0.45 7.50
CA TRP A 498 -4.78 0.99 7.00
C TRP A 498 -4.78 2.52 7.01
N TRP A 499 -5.85 3.15 6.52
CA TRP A 499 -6.02 4.60 6.61
C TRP A 499 -5.96 5.11 8.05
N HIS A 500 -6.50 4.36 9.01
CA HIS A 500 -6.42 4.68 10.42
C HIS A 500 -4.96 4.79 10.88
N GLY A 501 -4.12 3.81 10.53
CA GLY A 501 -2.68 3.86 10.77
C GLY A 501 -2.01 5.09 10.14
N LEU A 502 -2.30 5.38 8.87
CA LEU A 502 -1.73 6.55 8.17
C LEU A 502 -2.13 7.88 8.84
N PHE A 503 -3.38 8.00 9.28
CA PHE A 503 -3.88 9.21 9.93
C PHE A 503 -3.39 9.37 11.37
N LEU A 504 -3.11 8.27 12.09
CA LEU A 504 -2.51 8.30 13.42
C LEU A 504 -1.08 8.86 13.41
N LEU A 505 -0.37 8.77 12.28
CA LEU A 505 0.93 9.42 12.08
C LEU A 505 0.82 10.94 11.81
N GLY A 506 -0.40 11.48 11.65
CA GLY A 506 -0.71 12.91 11.84
C GLY A 506 -0.23 13.90 10.77
N ASN A 507 0.45 13.48 9.69
CA ASN A 507 0.94 14.42 8.68
C ASN A 507 -0.18 14.88 7.73
N SER A 508 -0.58 16.15 7.81
CA SER A 508 -1.67 16.72 6.99
C SER A 508 -1.43 16.71 5.48
N LYS A 509 -0.17 16.55 5.02
CA LYS A 509 0.13 16.39 3.58
C LYS A 509 -0.55 15.17 2.98
N ILE A 510 -0.89 14.15 3.79
CA ILE A 510 -1.65 13.00 3.31
C ILE A 510 -3.02 13.40 2.73
N LEU A 511 -3.64 14.46 3.26
CA LEU A 511 -4.90 14.98 2.74
C LEU A 511 -4.73 15.58 1.33
N ASN A 512 -3.53 16.08 1.00
CA ASN A 512 -3.25 16.57 -0.35
C ASN A 512 -3.23 15.42 -1.35
N PHE A 513 -2.68 14.24 -0.99
CA PHE A 513 -2.74 13.07 -1.87
C PHE A 513 -4.19 12.69 -2.16
N ILE A 514 -5.06 12.72 -1.15
CA ILE A 514 -6.48 12.46 -1.34
C ILE A 514 -7.13 13.50 -2.25
N ARG A 515 -6.90 14.79 -2.01
CA ARG A 515 -7.43 15.88 -2.86
C ARG A 515 -6.96 15.75 -4.31
N ASN A 516 -5.68 15.47 -4.52
CA ASN A 516 -5.10 15.28 -5.85
C ASN A 516 -5.75 14.08 -6.54
N TYR A 517 -5.90 12.95 -5.83
CA TYR A 517 -6.54 11.75 -6.38
C TYR A 517 -8.00 12.03 -6.77
N LEU A 518 -8.78 12.69 -5.91
CA LEU A 518 -10.19 13.00 -6.20
C LEU A 518 -10.37 13.96 -7.38
N THR A 519 -9.37 14.79 -7.68
CA THR A 519 -9.44 15.79 -8.76
C THR A 519 -8.76 15.35 -10.04
N THR A 520 -7.83 14.40 -9.98
CA THR A 520 -6.98 14.03 -11.12
C THR A 520 -6.79 12.52 -11.32
N LEU A 521 -7.24 11.66 -10.41
CA LEU A 521 -6.85 10.23 -10.30
C LEU A 521 -5.36 9.99 -10.03
N ASP A 522 -4.62 11.01 -9.66
CA ASP A 522 -3.20 10.91 -9.32
C ASP A 522 -2.97 11.55 -7.97
N GLU A 523 -2.25 10.86 -7.11
CA GLU A 523 -1.90 11.30 -5.76
C GLU A 523 -0.85 12.44 -5.77
N GLY A 524 -0.15 12.62 -6.90
CA GLY A 524 0.99 13.53 -7.05
C GLY A 524 2.33 12.88 -6.71
N CYS A 525 2.42 11.55 -6.83
CA CYS A 525 3.65 10.80 -6.62
C CYS A 525 4.50 10.78 -7.91
N SER A 526 5.82 10.94 -7.80
CA SER A 526 6.70 11.31 -8.92
C SER A 526 6.93 10.26 -10.01
N TYR A 527 6.42 9.03 -9.87
CA TYR A 527 6.79 7.94 -10.77
C TYR A 527 5.63 7.04 -11.22
N ASP A 528 4.51 7.03 -10.50
CA ASP A 528 3.33 6.25 -10.85
C ASP A 528 2.12 6.58 -9.96
N THR A 529 0.92 6.21 -10.40
CA THR A 529 -0.26 6.25 -9.52
C THR A 529 -0.21 5.14 -8.48
N LEU A 530 -0.50 5.48 -7.23
CA LEU A 530 -0.66 4.50 -6.17
C LEU A 530 -1.99 3.76 -6.27
N SER A 531 -2.94 4.21 -7.10
CA SER A 531 -4.24 3.58 -7.29
C SER A 531 -4.28 2.47 -8.35
N ARG A 532 -3.13 2.07 -8.91
CA ARG A 532 -3.06 0.99 -9.90
C ARG A 532 -3.59 -0.32 -9.31
N PRO A 533 -4.65 -0.94 -9.85
CA PRO A 533 -5.17 -2.19 -9.31
C PRO A 533 -4.12 -3.30 -9.22
N ASP A 534 -4.18 -4.07 -8.15
CA ASP A 534 -3.30 -5.19 -7.92
C ASP A 534 -4.14 -6.40 -7.48
N ILE A 535 -4.45 -7.27 -8.44
CA ILE A 535 -5.31 -8.46 -8.23
C ILE A 535 -4.77 -9.37 -7.13
N VAL A 536 -3.45 -9.40 -6.90
CA VAL A 536 -2.83 -10.18 -5.83
C VAL A 536 -3.20 -9.58 -4.50
N THR A 537 -3.04 -8.26 -4.36
CA THR A 537 -3.31 -7.58 -3.10
C THR A 537 -4.80 -7.49 -2.79
N ALA A 538 -5.66 -7.44 -3.82
CA ALA A 538 -7.10 -7.59 -3.65
C ALA A 538 -7.45 -8.92 -2.95
N VAL A 539 -6.83 -10.02 -3.38
CA VAL A 539 -6.99 -11.35 -2.74
C VAL A 539 -6.36 -11.39 -1.35
N TRP A 540 -5.18 -10.80 -1.16
CA TRP A 540 -4.50 -10.76 0.14
C TRP A 540 -5.32 -10.10 1.24
N THR A 541 -6.04 -9.03 0.88
CA THR A 541 -6.84 -8.23 1.80
C THR A 541 -8.32 -8.61 1.81
N GLY A 542 -8.77 -9.38 0.81
CA GLY A 542 -10.18 -9.66 0.59
C GLY A 542 -10.99 -8.41 0.20
N ALA A 543 -10.32 -7.36 -0.29
CA ALA A 543 -10.93 -6.08 -0.63
C ALA A 543 -10.78 -5.84 -2.14
N PRO A 544 -11.86 -5.91 -2.94
CA PRO A 544 -11.80 -5.66 -4.38
C PRO A 544 -11.38 -4.22 -4.69
N GLN A 545 -10.54 -4.03 -5.70
CA GLN A 545 -9.94 -2.75 -6.04
C GLN A 545 -10.32 -2.30 -7.45
N SER A 546 -10.85 -3.22 -8.26
CA SER A 546 -11.16 -2.99 -9.66
C SER A 546 -12.20 -3.95 -10.22
N TYR A 547 -12.64 -3.67 -11.44
CA TYR A 547 -13.49 -4.60 -12.20
C TYR A 547 -12.83 -5.96 -12.46
N GLN A 548 -11.50 -6.08 -12.33
CA GLN A 548 -10.78 -7.35 -12.52
C GLN A 548 -11.05 -8.35 -11.38
N ASP A 549 -11.46 -7.83 -10.22
CA ASP A 549 -11.75 -8.60 -9.01
C ASP A 549 -13.20 -9.10 -8.98
N ASP A 550 -13.99 -8.81 -10.04
CA ASP A 550 -15.36 -9.29 -10.19
C ASP A 550 -15.36 -10.82 -10.43
N PRO A 551 -15.95 -11.62 -9.53
CA PRO A 551 -15.98 -13.07 -9.67
C PRO A 551 -17.06 -13.56 -10.66
N THR A 552 -17.83 -12.66 -11.30
CA THR A 552 -18.93 -13.06 -12.17
C THR A 552 -18.45 -13.85 -13.40
N ALA A 553 -18.76 -15.14 -13.42
CA ALA A 553 -18.51 -16.02 -14.54
C ALA A 553 -19.73 -16.02 -15.50
N THR A 554 -19.72 -15.12 -16.49
CA THR A 554 -20.73 -15.14 -17.57
C THR A 554 -20.14 -15.81 -18.80
N ALA A 555 -20.86 -16.79 -19.35
CA ALA A 555 -20.51 -17.48 -20.59
C ALA A 555 -21.14 -16.80 -21.81
N TYR A 556 -20.39 -16.72 -22.92
CA TYR A 556 -20.81 -16.08 -24.17
C TYR A 556 -20.72 -17.07 -25.34
N HIS A 557 -21.79 -17.83 -25.59
CA HIS A 557 -21.82 -18.88 -26.61
C HIS A 557 -22.02 -18.36 -28.04
N ASP A 558 -23.03 -17.53 -28.29
CA ASP A 558 -23.37 -17.13 -29.66
C ASP A 558 -22.42 -16.07 -30.22
N LEU A 559 -22.07 -16.16 -31.52
CA LEU A 559 -21.20 -15.19 -32.19
C LEU A 559 -21.81 -13.78 -32.25
N SER A 560 -23.14 -13.68 -32.27
CA SER A 560 -23.86 -12.41 -32.23
C SER A 560 -24.01 -11.85 -30.81
N THR A 561 -23.57 -12.57 -29.77
CA THR A 561 -23.66 -12.08 -28.39
C THR A 561 -22.77 -10.86 -28.20
N ALA A 562 -23.33 -9.82 -27.59
CA ALA A 562 -22.60 -8.63 -27.19
C ALA A 562 -21.85 -8.91 -25.88
N VAL A 563 -20.52 -8.98 -25.95
CA VAL A 563 -19.63 -9.20 -24.80
C VAL A 563 -19.32 -7.85 -24.16
N PRO A 564 -19.55 -7.66 -22.85
CA PRO A 564 -19.11 -6.47 -22.13
C PRO A 564 -17.59 -6.28 -22.27
N ARG A 565 -17.17 -5.05 -22.56
CA ARG A 565 -15.74 -4.73 -22.70
C ARG A 565 -14.94 -5.06 -21.45
N ALA A 566 -15.54 -4.89 -20.27
CA ALA A 566 -14.95 -5.27 -19.00
C ALA A 566 -14.63 -6.78 -18.94
N ALA A 567 -15.55 -7.63 -19.40
CA ALA A 567 -15.33 -9.07 -19.44
C ALA A 567 -14.21 -9.43 -20.42
N LEU A 568 -14.20 -8.85 -21.63
CA LEU A 568 -13.12 -9.07 -22.59
C LEU A 568 -11.74 -8.73 -22.00
N LEU A 569 -11.59 -7.55 -21.40
CA LEU A 569 -10.32 -7.13 -20.81
C LEU A 569 -9.94 -7.97 -19.58
N GLN A 570 -10.91 -8.52 -18.85
CA GLN A 570 -10.66 -9.45 -17.75
C GLN A 570 -10.12 -10.80 -18.24
N HIS A 571 -10.70 -11.34 -19.33
CA HIS A 571 -10.21 -12.55 -19.96
C HIS A 571 -8.80 -12.35 -20.52
N ARG A 572 -8.53 -11.26 -21.24
CA ARG A 572 -7.18 -10.93 -21.74
C ARG A 572 -6.16 -10.84 -20.61
N HIS A 573 -6.49 -10.13 -19.53
CA HIS A 573 -5.58 -9.99 -18.40
C HIS A 573 -5.27 -11.32 -17.72
N THR A 574 -6.24 -12.23 -17.65
CA THR A 574 -6.04 -13.58 -17.08
C THR A 574 -5.02 -14.40 -17.87
N LEU A 575 -4.80 -14.09 -19.14
CA LEU A 575 -3.79 -14.72 -19.99
C LEU A 575 -2.45 -13.96 -19.98
N THR A 576 -2.40 -12.78 -19.36
CA THR A 576 -1.20 -11.94 -19.23
C THR A 576 -0.87 -11.61 -17.77
N LEU A 577 -1.11 -12.53 -16.83
CA LEU A 577 -0.93 -12.30 -15.39
C LEU A 577 0.50 -11.93 -14.96
N ARG A 578 1.50 -12.23 -15.79
CA ARG A 578 2.91 -11.82 -15.57
C ARG A 578 3.21 -10.40 -16.01
N ASP A 579 2.42 -9.84 -16.94
CA ASP A 579 2.61 -8.50 -17.46
C ASP A 579 2.44 -7.48 -16.31
N PRO A 580 3.43 -6.63 -16.04
CA PRO A 580 3.32 -5.60 -15.01
C PRO A 580 2.50 -4.37 -15.45
N TRP A 581 2.21 -4.22 -16.75
CA TRP A 581 1.55 -3.04 -17.33
C TRP A 581 0.05 -3.16 -17.73
N PRO A 582 -0.72 -4.24 -17.46
CA PRO A 582 -2.04 -4.42 -18.06
C PRO A 582 -3.16 -3.63 -17.37
N LEU A 583 -2.92 -2.94 -16.24
CA LEU A 583 -3.98 -2.30 -15.45
C LEU A 583 -3.65 -0.86 -15.06
N PHE A 584 -4.58 0.05 -15.35
CA PHE A 584 -4.56 1.43 -14.88
C PHE A 584 -5.95 1.82 -14.32
N TYR A 585 -5.99 2.34 -13.09
CA TYR A 585 -7.13 2.96 -12.38
C TYR A 585 -8.38 2.13 -12.02
N GLY A 586 -8.52 0.86 -12.42
CA GLY A 586 -9.51 -0.08 -11.87
C GLY A 586 -11.00 0.17 -12.14
N TRP A 587 -11.35 1.31 -12.72
CA TRP A 587 -12.73 1.66 -13.09
C TRP A 587 -13.26 0.80 -14.22
N ARG A 588 -14.58 0.57 -14.24
CA ARG A 588 -15.22 -0.38 -15.16
C ARG A 588 -15.21 0.14 -16.61
N PRO A 589 -14.65 -0.62 -17.58
CA PRO A 589 -14.78 -0.31 -18.99
C PRO A 589 -16.25 -0.25 -19.44
N PHE A 590 -16.61 0.73 -20.28
CA PHE A 590 -17.96 0.84 -20.83
C PHE A 590 -18.09 0.23 -22.22
N GLY A 591 -19.33 -0.05 -22.61
CA GLY A 591 -19.69 -0.57 -23.91
C GLY A 591 -19.59 -2.09 -24.02
N THR A 592 -19.99 -2.58 -25.18
CA THR A 592 -20.01 -4.01 -25.53
C THR A 592 -19.37 -4.20 -26.90
N ILE A 593 -18.92 -5.41 -27.19
CA ILE A 593 -18.27 -5.80 -28.44
C ILE A 593 -18.96 -7.08 -28.95
N PRO A 594 -19.38 -7.14 -30.23
CA PRO A 594 -19.87 -8.39 -30.81
C PRO A 594 -18.79 -9.47 -30.77
N LYS A 595 -19.12 -10.68 -30.29
CA LYS A 595 -18.14 -11.78 -30.18
C LYS A 595 -17.44 -12.10 -31.51
N GLU A 596 -18.14 -12.03 -32.63
CA GLU A 596 -17.58 -12.20 -33.99
C GLU A 596 -16.41 -11.25 -34.33
N THR A 597 -16.28 -10.12 -33.64
CA THR A 597 -15.18 -9.17 -33.84
C THR A 597 -14.01 -9.39 -32.88
N ILE A 598 -14.19 -10.29 -31.91
CA ILE A 598 -13.15 -10.72 -30.98
C ILE A 598 -12.34 -11.83 -31.66
N GLU A 599 -11.04 -11.80 -31.42
CA GLU A 599 -10.08 -12.87 -31.67
C GLU A 599 -10.61 -14.28 -31.34
N PRO A 600 -10.65 -15.19 -32.33
CA PRO A 600 -11.18 -16.55 -32.14
C PRO A 600 -10.50 -17.37 -31.05
N ASP A 601 -9.19 -17.13 -30.81
CA ASP A 601 -8.42 -17.83 -29.77
C ASP A 601 -8.96 -17.59 -28.36
N LEU A 602 -9.75 -16.52 -28.17
CA LEU A 602 -10.39 -16.21 -26.89
C LEU A 602 -11.79 -16.84 -26.75
N TYR A 603 -12.35 -17.45 -27.80
CA TYR A 603 -13.71 -18.01 -27.76
C TYR A 603 -13.88 -19.11 -26.72
N PRO A 604 -12.98 -20.10 -26.57
CA PRO A 604 -13.13 -21.14 -25.55
C PRO A 604 -13.20 -20.57 -24.13
N TRP A 605 -12.44 -19.50 -23.88
CA TRP A 605 -12.42 -18.79 -22.60
C TRP A 605 -13.73 -18.01 -22.35
N LEU A 606 -14.22 -17.30 -23.36
CA LEU A 606 -15.49 -16.57 -23.29
C LEU A 606 -16.69 -17.49 -23.13
N GLU A 607 -16.68 -18.66 -23.77
CA GLU A 607 -17.75 -19.65 -23.73
C GLU A 607 -17.83 -20.41 -22.40
N ARG A 608 -16.69 -20.59 -21.71
CA ARG A 608 -16.68 -21.17 -20.36
C ARG A 608 -17.04 -20.14 -19.28
N GLY A 609 -16.73 -18.87 -19.53
CA GLY A 609 -16.82 -17.80 -18.54
C GLY A 609 -15.56 -17.68 -17.70
N HIS A 610 -15.38 -16.51 -17.07
CA HIS A 610 -14.17 -16.16 -16.35
C HIS A 610 -13.99 -17.00 -15.07
N HIS A 611 -12.84 -17.65 -14.91
CA HIS A 611 -12.44 -18.34 -13.70
C HIS A 611 -10.94 -18.16 -13.42
N ARG A 612 -10.62 -17.58 -12.26
CA ARG A 612 -9.25 -17.38 -11.77
C ARG A 612 -9.24 -17.53 -10.25
N GLU A 613 -8.49 -18.48 -9.73
CA GLU A 613 -8.39 -18.74 -8.28
C GLU A 613 -6.95 -18.55 -7.78
N TYR A 614 -6.77 -17.83 -6.68
CA TYR A 614 -5.46 -17.72 -6.04
C TYR A 614 -5.10 -19.03 -5.30
N ARG A 615 -3.96 -19.61 -5.67
CA ARG A 615 -3.46 -20.85 -5.05
C ARG A 615 -2.55 -20.54 -3.87
N HIS A 616 -1.40 -19.96 -4.16
CA HIS A 616 -0.33 -19.70 -3.19
C HIS A 616 0.60 -18.58 -3.66
N TRP A 617 1.50 -18.18 -2.76
CA TRP A 617 2.61 -17.28 -2.99
C TRP A 617 3.92 -18.03 -2.83
N THR A 618 4.91 -17.72 -3.67
CA THR A 618 6.26 -18.28 -3.56
C THR A 618 7.25 -17.16 -3.29
N TRP A 619 8.05 -17.29 -2.25
CA TRP A 619 9.16 -16.41 -1.88
C TRP A 619 10.48 -16.96 -2.41
N TRP A 620 11.37 -16.06 -2.82
CA TRP A 620 12.78 -16.35 -3.10
C TRP A 620 13.64 -15.11 -2.84
N SER A 621 14.95 -15.28 -2.73
CA SER A 621 15.88 -14.15 -2.68
C SER A 621 16.40 -13.84 -4.07
N LYS A 622 16.45 -12.56 -4.42
CA LYS A 622 17.12 -12.13 -5.66
C LYS A 622 18.64 -12.12 -5.51
N ASP A 623 19.11 -11.80 -4.30
CA ASP A 623 20.51 -11.46 -4.03
C ASP A 623 21.25 -12.57 -3.26
N ASP A 624 20.56 -13.64 -2.86
CA ASP A 624 21.11 -14.74 -2.07
C ASP A 624 20.66 -16.09 -2.63
N ALA A 625 21.51 -16.73 -3.43
CA ALA A 625 21.22 -18.03 -4.03
C ALA A 625 21.13 -19.18 -3.01
N SER A 626 21.60 -18.98 -1.77
CA SER A 626 21.47 -19.98 -0.69
C SER A 626 20.12 -19.95 0.01
N PHE A 627 19.29 -18.95 -0.31
CA PHE A 627 17.95 -18.83 0.23
C PHE A 627 16.99 -19.84 -0.43
N GLU A 628 16.58 -20.84 0.32
CA GLU A 628 15.61 -21.83 -0.13
C GLU A 628 14.23 -21.18 -0.36
N PRO A 629 13.62 -21.35 -1.56
CA PRO A 629 12.29 -20.85 -1.82
C PRO A 629 11.25 -21.42 -0.84
N SER A 630 10.26 -20.60 -0.46
CA SER A 630 9.17 -21.03 0.43
C SER A 630 7.81 -20.70 -0.16
N VAL A 631 6.84 -21.60 0.05
CA VAL A 631 5.50 -21.52 -0.54
C VAL A 631 4.46 -21.36 0.57
N HIS A 632 3.54 -20.41 0.39
CA HIS A 632 2.52 -20.05 1.36
C HIS A 632 1.14 -19.93 0.72
N VAL A 633 0.16 -20.63 1.26
CA VAL A 633 -1.23 -20.63 0.75
C VAL A 633 -2.04 -19.43 1.27
N GLY A 634 -1.53 -18.70 2.27
CA GLY A 634 -2.08 -17.44 2.75
C GLY A 634 -2.85 -17.53 4.07
N TYR A 635 -3.03 -16.39 4.73
CA TYR A 635 -3.48 -16.25 6.13
C TYR A 635 -4.72 -17.10 6.48
N ARG A 636 -5.82 -16.98 5.74
CA ARG A 636 -7.06 -17.72 5.99
C ARG A 636 -6.86 -19.23 5.90
N LYS A 637 -6.12 -19.70 4.90
CA LYS A 637 -5.87 -21.13 4.67
C LYS A 637 -4.88 -21.70 5.70
N GLU A 638 -3.88 -20.93 6.14
CA GLU A 638 -2.85 -21.37 7.09
C GLU A 638 -3.29 -21.26 8.56
N THR A 639 -4.09 -20.25 8.90
CA THR A 639 -4.51 -19.98 10.29
C THR A 639 -5.94 -20.41 10.59
N CYS A 640 -6.74 -20.75 9.56
CA CYS A 640 -8.19 -20.93 9.65
C CYS A 640 -8.93 -19.69 10.22
N GLN A 641 -8.29 -18.51 10.21
CA GLN A 641 -8.88 -17.25 10.65
C GLN A 641 -9.26 -16.40 9.45
N PHE A 642 -10.55 -16.07 9.34
CA PHE A 642 -11.05 -15.03 8.45
C PHE A 642 -12.43 -14.60 8.94
N ASP A 643 -12.59 -13.31 9.21
CA ASP A 643 -13.88 -12.80 9.66
C ASP A 643 -14.73 -12.39 8.45
N SER A 644 -15.54 -13.31 7.93
CA SER A 644 -16.45 -13.02 6.80
C SER A 644 -17.62 -12.09 7.18
N SER A 645 -17.80 -11.78 8.47
CA SER A 645 -18.90 -10.93 8.96
C SER A 645 -18.62 -9.42 8.82
N VAL A 646 -17.45 -9.06 8.29
CA VAL A 646 -17.04 -7.69 8.03
C VAL A 646 -17.06 -7.43 6.51
N PRO A 647 -18.23 -7.12 5.92
CA PRO A 647 -18.37 -6.84 4.49
C PRO A 647 -17.98 -5.39 4.17
N ASP A 648 -17.64 -5.15 2.91
CA ASP A 648 -17.58 -3.81 2.35
C ASP A 648 -19.01 -3.31 2.04
N ASN A 649 -19.29 -2.05 2.35
CA ASN A 649 -20.51 -1.34 2.00
C ASN A 649 -20.31 -0.58 0.68
N LEU A 650 -20.45 -1.31 -0.43
CA LEU A 650 -20.32 -0.81 -1.79
C LEU A 650 -21.68 -0.63 -2.49
N ASP A 651 -22.80 -0.73 -1.78
CA ASP A 651 -24.11 -0.51 -2.37
C ASP A 651 -24.30 0.96 -2.75
N LEU A 652 -24.63 1.22 -4.02
CA LEU A 652 -24.94 2.56 -4.49
C LEU A 652 -26.37 2.92 -4.10
N ILE A 653 -26.54 3.99 -3.30
CA ILE A 653 -27.86 4.42 -2.84
C ILE A 653 -28.46 5.42 -3.85
N PRO A 654 -29.60 5.11 -4.49
CA PRO A 654 -30.24 6.04 -5.43
C PRO A 654 -30.74 7.30 -4.71
N SER A 655 -30.42 8.46 -5.28
CA SER A 655 -30.93 9.73 -4.76
C SER A 655 -32.38 9.96 -5.21
N PRO A 656 -33.27 10.45 -4.31
CA PRO A 656 -34.63 10.83 -4.70
C PRO A 656 -34.64 11.97 -5.74
N ASN A 657 -33.55 12.74 -5.85
CA ASN A 657 -33.40 13.86 -6.78
C ASN A 657 -32.32 13.58 -7.84
N SER A 658 -32.17 12.32 -8.28
CA SER A 658 -31.10 11.89 -9.19
C SER A 658 -31.01 12.63 -10.53
N LEU A 659 -32.08 13.30 -10.96
CA LEU A 659 -32.14 14.05 -12.22
C LEU A 659 -32.00 15.57 -12.06
N ALA A 660 -31.87 16.07 -10.82
CA ALA A 660 -31.76 17.50 -10.58
C ALA A 660 -30.50 18.09 -11.25
N PRO A 661 -30.52 19.37 -11.68
CA PRO A 661 -29.32 20.04 -12.15
C PRO A 661 -28.20 20.00 -11.10
N ILE A 662 -26.97 19.77 -11.54
CA ILE A 662 -25.78 19.89 -10.68
C ILE A 662 -25.58 21.38 -10.38
N PRO A 663 -25.16 21.76 -9.15
CA PRO A 663 -24.78 23.14 -8.85
C PRO A 663 -23.81 23.70 -9.90
N PRO A 664 -23.86 25.01 -10.19
CA PRO A 664 -22.99 25.59 -11.22
C PRO A 664 -21.51 25.36 -10.86
N PRO A 665 -20.60 25.30 -11.86
CA PRO A 665 -19.16 25.06 -11.64
C PRO A 665 -18.49 26.04 -10.68
N THR A 666 -19.04 27.25 -10.56
CA THR A 666 -18.61 28.28 -9.60
C THR A 666 -18.87 27.90 -8.14
N ALA A 667 -19.81 27.00 -7.88
CA ALA A 667 -20.14 26.47 -6.56
C ALA A 667 -19.60 25.06 -6.33
N LEU A 668 -19.51 24.24 -7.39
CA LEU A 668 -18.92 22.91 -7.31
C LEU A 668 -18.34 22.47 -8.66
N PRO A 669 -17.02 22.62 -8.88
CA PRO A 669 -16.38 22.23 -10.12
C PRO A 669 -16.33 20.71 -10.28
N VAL A 670 -16.92 20.17 -11.36
CA VAL A 670 -16.72 18.77 -11.76
C VAL A 670 -15.57 18.72 -12.77
N ALA A 671 -14.38 18.35 -12.29
CA ALA A 671 -13.19 18.23 -13.13
C ALA A 671 -13.36 17.14 -14.20
N ILE A 672 -13.00 17.42 -15.45
CA ILE A 672 -13.08 16.43 -16.54
C ILE A 672 -11.98 15.36 -16.47
N GLU A 673 -10.88 15.71 -15.81
CA GLU A 673 -9.63 14.97 -15.90
C GLU A 673 -9.71 13.51 -15.41
N PRO A 674 -10.38 13.18 -14.30
CA PRO A 674 -10.55 11.79 -13.86
C PRO A 674 -11.22 10.90 -14.91
N SER A 675 -12.38 11.30 -15.43
CA SER A 675 -13.08 10.56 -16.48
C SER A 675 -12.24 10.45 -17.75
N ARG A 676 -11.53 11.52 -18.13
CA ARG A 676 -10.64 11.51 -19.31
C ARG A 676 -9.52 10.49 -19.15
N ARG A 677 -8.75 10.55 -18.05
CA ARG A 677 -7.63 9.61 -17.81
C ARG A 677 -8.11 8.17 -17.77
N ALA A 678 -9.14 7.87 -17.01
CA ALA A 678 -9.66 6.50 -16.90
C ALA A 678 -10.19 5.98 -18.24
N THR A 679 -10.80 6.84 -19.07
CA THR A 679 -11.26 6.47 -20.42
C THR A 679 -10.11 6.23 -21.38
N LEU A 680 -9.10 7.11 -21.39
CA LEU A 680 -7.91 6.94 -22.25
C LEU A 680 -7.16 5.64 -21.91
N GLN A 681 -7.08 5.27 -20.63
CA GLN A 681 -6.48 4.00 -20.23
C GLN A 681 -7.30 2.79 -20.66
N MET A 682 -8.62 2.85 -20.54
CA MET A 682 -9.49 1.81 -21.09
C MET A 682 -9.29 1.64 -22.61
N ILE A 683 -9.14 2.74 -23.35
CA ILE A 683 -8.82 2.71 -24.77
C ILE A 683 -7.47 2.04 -24.99
N ASN A 684 -6.43 2.47 -24.26
CA ASN A 684 -5.07 1.93 -24.37
C ASN A 684 -5.03 0.41 -24.28
N HIS A 685 -5.76 -0.16 -23.32
CA HIS A 685 -5.88 -1.60 -23.09
C HIS A 685 -6.75 -2.30 -24.14
N SER A 686 -7.76 -1.60 -24.64
CA SER A 686 -8.61 -2.14 -25.72
C SER A 686 -7.88 -2.24 -27.06
N LEU A 687 -6.75 -1.53 -27.24
CA LEU A 687 -5.95 -1.62 -28.46
C LEU A 687 -5.26 -2.99 -28.61
N GLY A 688 -4.90 -3.65 -27.50
CA GLY A 688 -4.15 -4.91 -27.52
C GLY A 688 -5.04 -6.13 -27.73
N ASN A 689 -4.58 -7.13 -28.50
CA ASN A 689 -5.17 -8.47 -28.56
C ASN A 689 -4.38 -9.48 -27.68
N ILE A 690 -4.80 -10.75 -27.65
CA ILE A 690 -4.21 -11.83 -26.85
C ILE A 690 -2.74 -12.10 -27.20
N VAL A 691 -2.35 -11.86 -28.46
CA VAL A 691 -0.98 -12.07 -28.95
C VAL A 691 -0.09 -10.83 -28.74
N GLY A 692 -0.63 -9.75 -28.18
CA GLY A 692 0.08 -8.51 -27.87
C GLY A 692 0.16 -7.51 -29.01
N GLU A 693 -0.48 -7.76 -30.16
CA GLU A 693 -0.59 -6.78 -31.24
C GLU A 693 -1.55 -5.66 -30.85
N ARG A 694 -1.22 -4.43 -31.25
CA ARG A 694 -1.98 -3.23 -30.87
C ARG A 694 -2.52 -2.51 -32.09
N SER A 695 -3.83 -2.31 -32.15
CA SER A 695 -4.49 -1.61 -33.26
C SER A 695 -5.75 -0.87 -32.81
N LEU A 696 -6.04 0.27 -33.45
CA LEU A 696 -7.30 0.99 -33.25
C LEU A 696 -8.51 0.15 -33.66
N SER A 697 -8.34 -0.74 -34.64
CA SER A 697 -9.40 -1.67 -35.06
C SER A 697 -9.79 -2.65 -33.96
N THR A 698 -8.84 -3.07 -33.13
CA THR A 698 -9.04 -3.99 -32.00
C THR A 698 -9.84 -3.37 -30.85
N ALA A 699 -9.84 -2.04 -30.72
CA ALA A 699 -10.61 -1.37 -29.68
C ALA A 699 -12.13 -1.47 -29.91
N VAL A 700 -12.57 -1.59 -31.16
CA VAL A 700 -13.99 -1.69 -31.57
C VAL A 700 -14.85 -0.63 -30.84
N ILE A 701 -14.44 0.64 -30.95
CA ILE A 701 -15.19 1.80 -30.44
C ILE A 701 -15.80 2.51 -31.66
N PRO A 702 -17.14 2.53 -31.81
CA PRO A 702 -17.80 3.15 -32.96
C PRO A 702 -17.39 4.60 -33.13
N GLU A 703 -17.12 5.02 -34.36
CA GLU A 703 -16.87 6.42 -34.76
C GLU A 703 -15.67 7.09 -34.07
N LEU A 704 -14.82 6.34 -33.38
CA LEU A 704 -13.61 6.87 -32.75
C LEU A 704 -12.59 7.31 -33.81
N LYS A 705 -12.44 8.62 -33.98
CA LYS A 705 -11.44 9.22 -34.88
C LYS A 705 -10.25 9.72 -34.07
N GLN A 706 -9.03 9.63 -34.61
CA GLN A 706 -7.82 10.20 -33.99
C GLN A 706 -7.96 11.71 -33.70
N SER A 707 -8.81 12.42 -34.45
CA SER A 707 -9.10 13.83 -34.26
C SER A 707 -10.05 14.14 -33.09
N HIS A 708 -10.48 13.13 -32.31
CA HIS A 708 -11.39 13.32 -31.19
C HIS A 708 -10.77 14.24 -30.11
N PRO A 709 -11.50 15.22 -29.55
CA PRO A 709 -10.95 16.17 -28.59
C PRO A 709 -10.26 15.53 -27.37
N TRP A 710 -10.81 14.43 -26.83
CA TRP A 710 -10.18 13.73 -25.70
C TRP A 710 -8.87 13.01 -26.06
N LEU A 711 -8.69 12.64 -27.34
CA LEU A 711 -7.47 12.02 -27.86
C LEU A 711 -6.42 13.04 -28.30
N LYS A 712 -6.78 14.34 -28.35
CA LYS A 712 -5.85 15.40 -28.70
C LYS A 712 -4.65 15.39 -27.74
N ASP A 713 -3.45 15.36 -28.31
CA ASP A 713 -2.16 15.32 -27.61
C ASP A 713 -1.94 14.04 -26.77
N TRP A 714 -2.77 13.00 -26.94
CA TRP A 714 -2.59 11.70 -26.31
C TRP A 714 -1.88 10.73 -27.25
N THR A 715 -0.76 10.17 -26.78
CA THR A 715 -0.06 9.05 -27.41
C THR A 715 -0.33 7.77 -26.61
N PRO A 716 -0.80 6.68 -27.26
CA PRO A 716 -0.86 5.38 -26.62
C PRO A 716 0.51 4.99 -26.06
N VAL A 717 0.52 4.42 -24.86
CA VAL A 717 1.72 3.87 -24.20
C VAL A 717 1.75 2.38 -24.42
#